data_AF-A0A0D1ZIH0-F1
#
_entry.id   AF-A0A0D1ZIH0-F1
#
_cell.length_a   1.000
_cell.length_b   1.000
_cell.length_c   1.000
_cell.angle_alpha   90.00
_cell.angle_beta   90.00
_cell.angle_gamma   90.00
#
_symmetry.space_group_name_H-M   'P 1'
#
loop_
_entity.id
_entity.type
_entity.pdbx_description
1 polymer ?
#
loop_
_entity_poly.entity_id
_entity_poly.type
_entity_poly.pdbx_seq_one_letter_code
_entity_poly.pdbx_strand_id
1 'polypeptide(L)'
;MQNSEKMLSNGETTKIHGDTAQERHVLPKGTVLIAGGGPVGLLLAKVLSHYGTKSILFERNQTTTRWPKMDLTNARSMELFRKLGLADDLRRQGVPAHIDQPVLVSSGLSAREPITRWDLPSVEKFRKQIRENNDGTQPSEPWQRLSQAIFEKWLKAICDKDPLINLQFGYKVESVQEENDHVKTTVTSVDSGASFQFVSDYVAGCDGASSRVRKSLGLPLDGGPVPTCVLLVHFKSRDLTRLQKQGQFWHIFLLAEHGGFGGAIIAQDEVDTWTTHLFLPLDAEPEKIESRDAVYRVLGGVHGEYQIEIDEILVRSIWRPNIAVARRWSSPNHRIHIAGDAAHQNIPTGGYGMNMGIADAFDLGWKLAAVINRTGGTDLLESYELERRPVALRNVERSGVHFEVHNSLRELLAGRDPRSLDEDTEDARRIRTIIHSHYQSHDGENKDFGIEMGYRYKSPVIFQDDSLETEPHWEPSRYTPTSWPGGRPPHVFLSDGTPIFDRFGRDWTLLIFSSEDCGEDFLHEAARTLSVPLERVNLDDEHLAKRIYEKRLVLVRPDQHVAWRGDRINSTEAAKKLLQVVTGRAKLWKGERAAAVAAVPKSAFTATKELTTQVDDFKLEKMGAFQMPVYSLMLGTKPTIVLSSDIAIKELLDKRGGIYSDRPDLYISQDVASGGHRLVVMRYGERWRTIHRLIHNILNIKVAAKYIPYQDLENKVLLKGLLDAPGSEDLFKHLRRFSYSLSTQMIFGYRCPDFRDERLAQLFYVVNGWSEVSESASSQLADLYPMLQKLPSFMLPSVRKGRHVHQVGRELYTEHWLKAKQDLKDGTGLPCICNDLLLAQQSENLSDEAVGYIVGSLLEGGSDTTSSTMYAFIQAMMVYQDVQKKAQEEIDRVVGPDRLPNVDDYSKLPYIRCCVKETLRWMPTVIMGVPHSVTKDDTYNGWKIPKGATVINNVWGIHMDPNRSPEPRRFNPERFVGDDTTLYESANGEPLKRDNFNFGAGRRLCQGVHIAERSLYLGMSRILWGFHLRKALDKAGNPITPDINDLVGGITVHPRQYPIDIVPRSPERTSIIRQAVKDAEELLHPETGQWKKVPEGMVFGAWKPSERK
;
A
#
# COMPACT_ATOMS: atom_id res chain seq x y z
N MET A 1 6.05 -21.21 36.85
CA MET A 1 4.86 -21.12 37.71
C MET A 1 4.90 -19.95 38.70
N GLN A 2 6.06 -19.50 39.22
CA GLN A 2 6.11 -18.29 40.08
C GLN A 2 5.98 -16.94 39.33
N ASN A 3 6.26 -16.88 38.01
CA ASN A 3 6.03 -15.66 37.21
C ASN A 3 4.58 -15.45 36.75
N SER A 4 3.73 -16.49 36.75
CA SER A 4 2.31 -16.37 36.41
C SER A 4 1.47 -15.75 37.54
N GLU A 5 1.94 -15.81 38.78
CA GLU A 5 1.25 -15.19 39.93
C GLU A 5 1.47 -13.67 40.02
N LYS A 6 2.54 -13.13 39.42
CA LYS A 6 2.81 -11.69 39.37
C LYS A 6 2.00 -10.94 38.29
N MET A 7 1.43 -11.64 37.31
CA MET A 7 0.52 -11.06 36.30
C MET A 7 -0.77 -10.50 36.92
N LEU A 8 -1.13 -10.91 38.15
CA LEU A 8 -2.50 -10.85 38.67
C LEU A 8 -2.63 -10.22 40.07
N SER A 9 -1.54 -9.71 40.66
CA SER A 9 -1.56 -9.22 42.05
C SER A 9 -2.14 -7.81 42.26
N ASN A 10 -2.48 -7.08 41.19
CA ASN A 10 -3.27 -5.85 41.28
C ASN A 10 -4.69 -6.16 40.80
N GLY A 11 -5.52 -6.62 41.74
CA GLY A 11 -6.78 -7.32 41.47
C GLY A 11 -7.84 -6.47 40.77
N GLU A 12 -7.97 -6.64 39.44
CA GLU A 12 -9.05 -6.01 38.65
C GLU A 12 -9.35 -6.75 37.31
N THR A 13 -8.95 -8.02 37.12
CA THR A 13 -9.29 -8.81 35.91
C THR A 13 -10.05 -10.09 36.25
N THR A 14 -11.21 -10.29 35.62
CA THR A 14 -12.04 -11.48 35.82
C THR A 14 -11.60 -12.58 34.85
N LYS A 15 -11.11 -13.71 35.36
CA LYS A 15 -10.82 -14.91 34.56
C LYS A 15 -12.13 -15.68 34.30
N ILE A 16 -12.38 -16.07 33.06
CA ILE A 16 -13.51 -16.95 32.69
C ILE A 16 -12.93 -18.17 31.98
N HIS A 17 -13.19 -19.38 32.48
CA HIS A 17 -12.77 -20.63 31.84
C HIS A 17 -13.81 -21.07 30.81
N GLY A 18 -13.40 -21.21 29.55
CA GLY A 18 -14.22 -21.72 28.45
C GLY A 18 -13.47 -22.80 27.66
N ASP A 19 -14.21 -23.71 27.06
CA ASP A 19 -13.83 -25.06 26.57
C ASP A 19 -12.79 -25.18 25.42
N THR A 20 -11.96 -24.16 25.15
CA THR A 20 -10.92 -24.25 24.11
C THR A 20 -9.64 -23.48 24.48
N ALA A 21 -8.75 -24.10 25.27
CA ALA A 21 -7.29 -23.91 25.37
C ALA A 21 -6.62 -22.50 25.30
N GLN A 22 -7.33 -21.37 25.39
CA GLN A 22 -6.77 -20.02 25.47
C GLN A 22 -7.36 -19.27 26.67
N GLU A 23 -6.49 -18.75 27.54
CA GLU A 23 -6.89 -17.99 28.73
C GLU A 23 -7.42 -16.61 28.32
N ARG A 24 -8.67 -16.31 28.70
CA ARG A 24 -9.35 -15.05 28.37
C ARG A 24 -9.34 -14.08 29.54
N HIS A 25 -8.93 -12.84 29.28
CA HIS A 25 -8.83 -11.73 30.23
C HIS A 25 -9.70 -10.55 29.76
N VAL A 26 -10.65 -10.12 30.59
CA VAL A 26 -11.44 -8.91 30.32
C VAL A 26 -10.84 -7.76 31.11
N LEU A 27 -10.45 -6.69 30.41
CA LEU A 27 -9.88 -5.50 31.04
C LEU A 27 -11.00 -4.62 31.63
N PRO A 28 -10.73 -3.85 32.70
CA PRO A 28 -11.69 -2.90 33.24
C PRO A 28 -12.18 -1.92 32.17
N LYS A 29 -13.47 -1.57 32.23
CA LYS A 29 -14.09 -0.63 31.30
C LYS A 29 -13.31 0.70 31.25
N GLY A 30 -13.06 1.20 30.05
CA GLY A 30 -12.26 2.39 29.81
C GLY A 30 -10.74 2.18 29.84
N THR A 31 -10.25 0.96 30.03
CA THR A 31 -8.80 0.67 29.93
C THR A 31 -8.39 0.57 28.47
N VAL A 32 -7.37 1.33 28.08
CA VAL A 32 -6.81 1.28 26.72
C VAL A 32 -5.71 0.23 26.64
N LEU A 33 -5.77 -0.67 25.65
CA LEU A 33 -4.67 -1.59 25.35
C LEU A 33 -3.75 -0.95 24.30
N ILE A 34 -2.45 -0.89 24.59
CA ILE A 34 -1.42 -0.33 23.70
C ILE A 34 -0.52 -1.47 23.23
N ALA A 35 -0.37 -1.61 21.92
CA ALA A 35 0.57 -2.55 21.31
C ALA A 35 1.87 -1.82 20.94
N GLY A 36 2.99 -2.16 21.57
CA GLY A 36 4.31 -1.58 21.32
C GLY A 36 4.77 -0.62 22.42
N GLY A 37 5.97 -0.87 22.95
CA GLY A 37 6.62 -0.12 24.04
C GLY A 37 7.76 0.79 23.59
N GLY A 38 7.72 1.26 22.34
CA GLY A 38 8.61 2.32 21.86
C GLY A 38 8.22 3.71 22.37
N PRO A 39 8.86 4.79 21.85
CA PRO A 39 8.65 6.17 22.33
C PRO A 39 7.18 6.59 22.29
N VAL A 40 6.49 6.27 21.20
CA VAL A 40 5.08 6.64 20.95
C VAL A 40 4.13 5.91 21.90
N GLY A 41 4.31 4.60 22.09
CA GLY A 41 3.43 3.81 22.97
C GLY A 41 3.59 4.18 24.44
N LEU A 42 4.84 4.38 24.90
CA LEU A 42 5.12 4.85 26.26
C LEU A 42 4.56 6.26 26.50
N LEU A 43 4.71 7.17 25.53
CA LEU A 43 4.16 8.51 25.64
C LEU A 43 2.64 8.49 25.65
N LEU A 44 2.00 7.69 24.78
CA LEU A 44 0.55 7.55 24.75
C LEU A 44 0.03 7.07 26.11
N ALA A 45 0.68 6.07 26.72
CA ALA A 45 0.36 5.62 28.08
C ALA A 45 0.47 6.77 29.09
N LYS A 46 1.52 7.60 28.98
CA LYS A 46 1.70 8.74 29.88
C LYS A 46 0.67 9.85 29.68
N VAL A 47 0.29 10.14 28.44
CA VAL A 47 -0.77 11.11 28.12
C VAL A 47 -2.12 10.62 28.66
N LEU A 48 -2.45 9.33 28.47
CA LEU A 48 -3.67 8.74 29.03
C LEU A 48 -3.71 8.87 30.56
N SER A 49 -2.61 8.54 31.25
CA SER A 49 -2.50 8.71 32.70
C SER A 49 -2.64 10.18 33.14
N HIS A 50 -2.04 11.12 32.40
CA HIS A 50 -2.17 12.56 32.66
C HIS A 50 -3.65 13.02 32.68
N TYR A 51 -4.49 12.40 31.84
CA TYR A 51 -5.93 12.63 31.78
C TYR A 51 -6.76 11.60 32.59
N GLY A 52 -6.12 10.82 33.47
CA GLY A 52 -6.79 9.92 34.41
C GLY A 52 -7.30 8.60 33.81
N THR A 53 -6.83 8.21 32.63
CA THR A 53 -7.24 6.97 31.94
C THR A 53 -6.22 5.85 32.13
N LYS A 54 -6.69 4.67 32.53
CA LYS A 54 -5.86 3.47 32.71
C LYS A 54 -5.41 2.90 31.36
N SER A 55 -4.19 2.37 31.31
CA SER A 55 -3.69 1.67 30.13
C SER A 55 -2.90 0.41 30.48
N ILE A 56 -2.91 -0.56 29.57
CA ILE A 56 -2.02 -1.72 29.57
C ILE A 56 -1.24 -1.74 28.26
N LEU A 57 0.08 -1.89 28.34
CA LEU A 57 0.98 -1.86 27.19
C LEU A 57 1.71 -3.19 27.06
N PHE A 58 1.71 -3.76 25.86
CA PHE A 58 2.45 -4.98 25.54
C PHE A 58 3.64 -4.68 24.62
N GLU A 59 4.84 -5.07 25.02
CA GLU A 59 6.07 -4.94 24.24
C GLU A 59 6.76 -6.29 24.08
N ARG A 60 7.12 -6.66 22.85
CA ARG A 60 7.72 -7.95 22.55
C ARG A 60 9.12 -8.10 23.13
N ASN A 61 9.89 -7.02 23.21
CA ASN A 61 11.25 -7.06 23.73
C ASN A 61 11.23 -7.09 25.26
N GLN A 62 12.26 -7.71 25.85
CA GLN A 62 12.43 -7.75 27.31
C GLN A 62 12.92 -6.42 27.89
N THR A 63 13.55 -5.57 27.07
CA THR A 63 14.07 -4.25 27.46
C THR A 63 13.77 -3.22 26.38
N THR A 64 13.94 -1.93 26.70
CA THR A 64 13.89 -0.83 25.73
C THR A 64 15.00 -0.94 24.68
N THR A 65 14.89 -0.14 23.63
CA THR A 65 15.87 -0.12 22.54
C THR A 65 17.29 0.20 23.01
N ARG A 66 18.28 -0.39 22.33
CA ARG A 66 19.68 0.05 22.37
C ARG A 66 20.06 0.84 21.12
N TRP A 67 19.16 0.92 20.14
CA TRP A 67 19.40 1.54 18.84
C TRP A 67 19.20 3.06 18.89
N PRO A 68 20.16 3.87 18.44
CA PRO A 68 20.09 5.34 18.46
C PRO A 68 19.35 5.89 17.22
N LYS A 69 18.07 5.51 17.04
CA LYS A 69 17.34 5.85 15.80
C LYS A 69 17.02 7.35 15.65
N MET A 70 16.82 8.06 16.77
CA MET A 70 16.51 9.49 16.79
C MET A 70 17.47 10.20 17.74
N ASP A 71 17.84 11.44 17.42
CA ASP A 71 18.67 12.32 18.24
C ASP A 71 18.02 13.68 18.59
N LEU A 72 17.06 14.20 17.80
CA LEU A 72 16.47 15.53 18.03
C LEU A 72 14.99 15.46 18.45
N THR A 73 14.69 15.95 19.66
CA THR A 73 13.33 16.33 20.06
C THR A 73 13.11 17.79 19.69
N ASN A 74 12.23 18.04 18.72
CA ASN A 74 12.03 19.38 18.17
C ASN A 74 11.28 20.31 19.14
N ALA A 75 11.16 21.58 18.76
CA ALA A 75 10.55 22.60 19.63
C ALA A 75 9.11 22.22 20.01
N ARG A 76 8.29 21.81 19.03
CA ARG A 76 6.88 21.44 19.27
C ARG A 76 6.72 20.28 20.25
N SER A 77 7.54 19.23 20.11
CA SER A 77 7.56 18.10 21.05
C SER A 77 7.94 18.55 22.47
N MET A 78 8.90 19.46 22.60
CA MET A 78 9.29 20.02 23.91
C MET A 78 8.15 20.81 24.58
N GLU A 79 7.30 21.50 23.82
CA GLU A 79 6.09 22.16 24.37
C GLU A 79 5.09 21.15 24.93
N LEU A 80 4.93 20.01 24.26
CA LEU A 80 4.07 18.92 24.73
C LEU A 80 4.64 18.27 25.99
N PHE A 81 5.96 18.08 26.08
CA PHE A 81 6.59 17.64 27.32
C PHE A 81 6.48 18.67 28.43
N ARG A 82 6.54 19.97 28.12
CA ARG A 82 6.30 21.04 29.11
C ARG A 82 4.89 20.92 29.68
N LYS A 83 3.88 20.70 28.82
CA LYS A 83 2.50 20.46 29.26
C LYS A 83 2.36 19.23 30.17
N LEU A 84 3.13 18.17 29.93
CA LEU A 84 3.16 16.99 30.81
C LEU A 84 4.00 17.18 32.09
N GLY A 85 4.68 18.31 32.25
CA GLY A 85 5.61 18.56 33.36
C GLY A 85 6.93 17.78 33.24
N LEU A 86 7.32 17.39 32.03
CA LEU A 86 8.47 16.51 31.76
C LEU A 86 9.63 17.19 31.03
N ALA A 87 9.47 18.44 30.56
CA ALA A 87 10.49 19.11 29.74
C ALA A 87 11.84 19.26 30.45
N ASP A 88 11.87 19.76 31.68
CA ASP A 88 13.13 19.97 32.40
C ASP A 88 13.82 18.65 32.77
N ASP A 89 13.05 17.62 33.09
CA ASP A 89 13.54 16.27 33.36
C ASP A 89 14.19 15.66 32.10
N LEU A 90 13.55 15.83 30.95
CA LEU A 90 14.06 15.40 29.65
C LEU A 90 15.36 16.13 29.29
N ARG A 91 15.44 17.45 29.52
CA ARG A 91 16.66 18.24 29.28
C ARG A 91 17.85 17.72 30.08
N ARG A 92 17.63 17.26 31.32
CA ARG A 92 18.70 16.67 32.15
C ARG A 92 19.22 15.33 31.62
N GLN A 93 18.48 14.65 30.74
CA GLN A 93 18.94 13.40 30.11
C GLN A 93 19.77 13.65 28.84
N GLY A 94 19.61 14.81 28.20
CA GLY A 94 20.15 15.09 26.88
C GLY A 94 21.50 15.81 26.90
N VAL A 95 21.93 16.22 25.70
CA VAL A 95 23.15 17.02 25.52
C VAL A 95 23.06 18.32 26.35
N PRO A 96 24.13 18.71 27.07
CA PRO A 96 24.14 19.91 27.89
C PRO A 96 23.69 21.19 27.16
N ALA A 97 22.91 22.01 27.87
CA ALA A 97 22.18 23.14 27.28
C ALA A 97 23.07 24.27 26.73
N HIS A 98 24.33 24.37 27.15
CA HIS A 98 25.28 25.38 26.73
C HIS A 98 26.03 25.03 25.44
N ILE A 99 25.93 23.79 24.95
CA ILE A 99 26.66 23.31 23.78
C ILE A 99 25.93 23.68 22.48
N ASP A 100 26.63 24.34 21.56
CA ASP A 100 26.11 24.66 20.22
C ASP A 100 26.04 23.40 19.34
N GLN A 101 25.23 23.45 18.28
CA GLN A 101 24.88 22.27 17.48
C GLN A 101 25.24 22.44 16.00
N PRO A 102 26.49 22.79 15.64
CA PRO A 102 26.84 23.04 14.26
C PRO A 102 26.75 21.75 13.43
N VAL A 103 26.24 21.89 12.22
CA VAL A 103 26.15 20.81 11.22
C VAL A 103 27.16 21.12 10.12
N LEU A 104 28.10 20.21 9.90
CA LEU A 104 29.18 20.38 8.93
C LEU A 104 28.89 19.58 7.66
N VAL A 105 29.36 20.09 6.53
CA VAL A 105 29.40 19.38 5.24
C VAL A 105 30.86 19.29 4.81
N SER A 106 31.35 18.08 4.56
CA SER A 106 32.78 17.83 4.37
C SER A 106 33.06 16.81 3.28
N SER A 107 34.19 16.97 2.60
CA SER A 107 34.74 15.97 1.68
C SER A 107 35.32 14.75 2.43
N GLY A 108 35.59 14.87 3.73
CA GLY A 108 36.20 13.83 4.55
C GLY A 108 37.05 14.44 5.67
N LEU A 109 37.27 13.72 6.76
CA LEU A 109 38.08 14.22 7.89
C LEU A 109 39.58 14.34 7.57
N SER A 110 40.04 13.78 6.45
CA SER A 110 41.38 14.05 5.92
C SER A 110 41.56 15.51 5.50
N ALA A 111 40.49 16.18 5.03
CA ALA A 111 40.51 17.59 4.66
C ALA A 111 40.76 18.50 5.87
N ARG A 112 41.35 19.68 5.61
CA ARG A 112 41.71 20.65 6.67
C ARG A 112 40.47 21.30 7.29
N GLU A 113 39.49 21.64 6.47
CA GLU A 113 38.31 22.42 6.85
C GLU A 113 37.06 21.81 6.19
N PRO A 114 35.87 21.98 6.78
CA PRO A 114 34.63 21.60 6.12
C PRO A 114 34.35 22.52 4.91
N ILE A 115 33.58 22.04 3.94
CA ILE A 115 33.17 22.80 2.75
C ILE A 115 32.23 23.94 3.15
N THR A 116 31.30 23.65 4.05
CA THR A 116 30.32 24.61 4.59
C THR A 116 29.76 24.09 5.92
N ARG A 117 29.00 24.93 6.61
CA ARG A 117 28.31 24.58 7.85
C ARG A 117 26.98 25.30 8.01
N TRP A 118 26.10 24.72 8.82
CA TRP A 118 24.96 25.41 9.42
C TRP A 118 25.22 25.60 10.91
N ASP A 119 25.09 26.83 11.37
CA ASP A 119 25.22 27.18 12.79
C ASP A 119 23.84 27.10 13.45
N LEU A 120 23.66 26.12 14.36
CA LEU A 120 22.45 25.98 15.18
C LEU A 120 22.78 26.31 16.65
N PRO A 121 21.98 27.17 17.31
CA PRO A 121 22.27 27.61 18.66
C PRO A 121 22.15 26.50 19.69
N SER A 122 22.91 26.63 20.78
CA SER A 122 22.67 25.88 22.01
C SER A 122 21.27 26.15 22.58
N VAL A 123 20.80 25.27 23.45
CA VAL A 123 19.50 25.43 24.14
C VAL A 123 19.46 26.75 24.91
N GLU A 124 20.54 27.13 25.60
CA GLU A 124 20.62 28.38 26.35
C GLU A 124 20.55 29.61 25.44
N LYS A 125 21.29 29.60 24.32
CA LYS A 125 21.22 30.69 23.33
C LYS A 125 19.84 30.78 22.70
N PHE A 126 19.23 29.64 22.36
CA PHE A 126 17.90 29.64 21.77
C PHE A 126 16.84 30.11 22.78
N ARG A 127 16.93 29.75 24.07
CA ARG A 127 16.06 30.33 25.13
C ARG A 127 16.19 31.85 25.21
N LYS A 128 17.42 32.37 25.08
CA LYS A 128 17.66 33.81 25.05
C LYS A 128 17.01 34.45 23.83
N GLN A 129 17.18 33.87 22.64
CA GLN A 129 16.52 34.34 21.41
C GLN A 129 14.99 34.31 21.49
N ILE A 130 14.41 33.26 22.09
CA ILE A 130 12.97 33.14 22.33
C ILE A 130 12.48 34.29 23.24
N ARG A 131 13.23 34.61 24.30
CA ARG A 131 12.90 35.71 25.22
C ARG A 131 13.06 37.10 24.58
N GLU A 132 14.08 37.27 23.75
CA GLU A 132 14.35 38.54 23.06
C GLU A 132 13.33 38.82 21.94
N ASN A 133 12.79 37.77 21.30
CA ASN A 133 11.83 37.88 20.20
C ASN A 133 10.41 37.45 20.63
N ASN A 134 9.76 38.29 21.42
CA ASN A 134 8.41 38.02 21.96
C ASN A 134 7.26 38.41 21.00
N ASP A 135 7.40 38.20 19.70
CA ASP A 135 6.44 38.63 18.66
C ASP A 135 5.42 37.54 18.26
N GLY A 136 5.43 36.40 18.94
CA GLY A 136 4.60 35.24 18.63
C GLY A 136 5.27 34.22 17.72
N THR A 137 6.35 34.58 17.00
CA THR A 137 7.00 33.70 16.00
C THR A 137 7.84 32.59 16.61
N GLN A 138 8.20 32.72 17.89
CA GLN A 138 9.09 31.80 18.58
C GLN A 138 8.33 30.68 19.30
N PRO A 139 8.92 29.48 19.44
CA PRO A 139 8.36 28.43 20.28
C PRO A 139 8.43 28.82 21.77
N SER A 140 7.68 28.10 22.62
CA SER A 140 7.81 28.22 24.07
C SER A 140 9.03 27.47 24.63
N GLU A 141 9.48 26.42 23.93
CA GLU A 141 10.64 25.63 24.30
C GLU A 141 11.60 25.44 23.10
N PRO A 142 12.91 25.63 23.30
CA PRO A 142 13.93 25.16 22.35
C PRO A 142 13.87 23.65 22.15
N TRP A 143 14.41 23.16 21.02
CA TRP A 143 14.69 21.74 20.83
C TRP A 143 15.63 21.16 21.90
N GLN A 144 15.73 19.83 21.96
CA GLN A 144 16.65 19.10 22.83
C GLN A 144 17.23 17.90 22.09
N ARG A 145 18.57 17.77 22.11
CA ARG A 145 19.25 16.57 21.62
C ARG A 145 19.28 15.49 22.69
N LEU A 146 18.84 14.29 22.33
CA LEU A 146 18.77 13.11 23.16
C LEU A 146 18.59 11.86 22.30
N SER A 147 19.53 10.92 22.40
CA SER A 147 19.43 9.63 21.74
C SER A 147 18.19 8.84 22.19
N GLN A 148 17.50 8.20 21.25
CA GLN A 148 16.30 7.39 21.52
C GLN A 148 16.53 6.29 22.58
N ALA A 149 17.73 5.71 22.63
CA ALA A 149 18.07 4.69 23.62
C ALA A 149 18.02 5.21 25.07
N ILE A 150 18.31 6.51 25.28
CA ILE A 150 18.20 7.17 26.57
C ILE A 150 16.75 7.62 26.80
N PHE A 151 16.13 8.21 25.78
CA PHE A 151 14.73 8.65 25.81
C PHE A 151 13.77 7.53 26.27
N GLU A 152 13.84 6.35 25.64
CA GLU A 152 12.94 5.23 25.96
C GLU A 152 13.15 4.71 27.38
N LYS A 153 14.41 4.61 27.83
CA LYS A 153 14.74 4.18 29.20
C LYS A 153 14.17 5.15 30.23
N TRP A 154 14.36 6.45 30.00
CA TRP A 154 13.85 7.51 30.87
C TRP A 154 12.31 7.47 30.94
N LEU A 155 11.64 7.42 29.78
CA LEU A 155 10.19 7.44 29.75
C LEU A 155 9.58 6.15 30.33
N LYS A 156 10.19 4.99 30.06
CA LYS A 156 9.77 3.74 30.69
C LYS A 156 9.86 3.82 32.20
N ALA A 157 10.95 4.37 32.76
CA ALA A 157 11.11 4.51 34.21
C ALA A 157 10.05 5.42 34.85
N ILE A 158 9.53 6.39 34.11
CA ILE A 158 8.38 7.21 34.52
C ILE A 158 7.11 6.37 34.50
N CYS A 159 6.85 5.67 33.39
CA CYS A 159 5.66 4.82 33.24
C CYS A 159 5.61 3.67 34.26
N ASP A 160 6.75 3.05 34.61
CA ASP A 160 6.84 1.98 35.61
C ASP A 160 6.38 2.43 37.00
N LYS A 161 6.50 3.73 37.32
CA LYS A 161 6.11 4.31 38.61
C LYS A 161 4.67 4.81 38.64
N ASP A 162 4.00 4.84 37.48
CA ASP A 162 2.68 5.43 37.32
C ASP A 162 1.59 4.38 37.57
N PRO A 163 0.73 4.52 38.60
CA PRO A 163 -0.22 3.48 38.97
C PRO A 163 -1.35 3.27 37.94
N LEU A 164 -1.51 4.18 36.97
CA LEU A 164 -2.50 4.06 35.89
C LEU A 164 -1.94 3.33 34.66
N ILE A 165 -0.65 2.98 34.65
CA ILE A 165 0.03 2.37 33.51
C ILE A 165 0.54 0.98 33.90
N ASN A 166 0.09 -0.04 33.17
CA ASN A 166 0.58 -1.40 33.32
C ASN A 166 1.48 -1.77 32.12
N LEU A 167 2.79 -1.86 32.35
CA LEU A 167 3.75 -2.25 31.31
C LEU A 167 4.05 -3.75 31.34
N GLN A 168 3.89 -4.42 30.20
CA GLN A 168 4.13 -5.85 30.00
C GLN A 168 5.16 -6.07 28.88
N PHE A 169 6.44 -6.07 29.27
CA PHE A 169 7.56 -6.41 28.38
C PHE A 169 7.73 -7.93 28.28
N GLY A 170 8.23 -8.43 27.14
CA GLY A 170 8.28 -9.86 26.84
C GLY A 170 6.96 -10.45 26.34
N TYR A 171 6.01 -9.62 25.90
CA TYR A 171 4.70 -10.04 25.39
C TYR A 171 4.42 -9.39 24.03
N LYS A 172 4.16 -10.21 23.02
CA LYS A 172 3.90 -9.76 21.65
C LYS A 172 2.40 -9.79 21.33
N VAL A 173 1.87 -8.70 20.78
CA VAL A 173 0.54 -8.68 20.17
C VAL A 173 0.62 -9.37 18.81
N GLU A 174 -0.22 -10.39 18.60
CA GLU A 174 -0.25 -11.18 17.37
C GLU A 174 -1.35 -10.72 16.42
N SER A 175 -2.53 -10.46 16.96
CA SER A 175 -3.70 -10.01 16.18
C SER A 175 -4.65 -9.19 17.02
N VAL A 176 -5.41 -8.32 16.35
CA VAL A 176 -6.54 -7.59 16.92
C VAL A 176 -7.78 -7.80 16.06
N GLN A 177 -8.94 -7.90 16.69
CA GLN A 177 -10.22 -8.03 16.00
C GLN A 177 -11.23 -7.08 16.65
N GLU A 178 -11.75 -6.15 15.85
CA GLU A 178 -12.82 -5.25 16.29
C GLU A 178 -14.16 -5.97 16.25
N GLU A 179 -14.90 -5.89 17.35
CA GLU A 179 -16.31 -6.29 17.47
C GLU A 179 -17.16 -5.01 17.60
N ASN A 180 -18.49 -5.15 17.66
CA ASN A 180 -19.39 -4.00 17.73
C ASN A 180 -19.17 -3.13 18.99
N ASP A 181 -18.94 -3.77 20.14
CA ASP A 181 -18.88 -3.12 21.46
C ASP A 181 -17.50 -3.21 22.15
N HIS A 182 -16.58 -4.02 21.64
CA HIS A 182 -15.25 -4.24 22.22
C HIS A 182 -14.21 -4.65 21.16
N VAL A 183 -12.98 -4.84 21.58
CA VAL A 183 -11.87 -5.35 20.76
C VAL A 183 -11.28 -6.59 21.43
N LYS A 184 -11.05 -7.64 20.65
CA LYS A 184 -10.33 -8.84 21.07
C LYS A 184 -8.88 -8.75 20.60
N THR A 185 -7.93 -8.89 21.51
CA THR A 185 -6.50 -8.84 21.21
C THR A 185 -5.83 -10.15 21.61
N THR A 186 -5.13 -10.79 20.68
CA THR A 186 -4.35 -12.00 20.96
C THR A 186 -2.91 -11.59 21.31
N VAL A 187 -2.45 -11.99 22.48
CA VAL A 187 -1.12 -11.68 23.00
C VAL A 187 -0.38 -12.98 23.30
N THR A 188 0.90 -13.07 22.97
CA THR A 188 1.72 -14.24 23.24
C THR A 188 2.93 -13.86 24.06
N SER A 189 3.21 -14.62 25.13
CA SER A 189 4.45 -14.49 25.90
C SER A 189 5.64 -14.96 25.05
N VAL A 190 6.68 -14.14 24.96
CA VAL A 190 7.88 -14.45 24.16
C VAL A 190 8.68 -15.60 24.78
N ASP A 191 8.77 -15.67 26.11
CA ASP A 191 9.57 -16.69 26.80
C ASP A 191 8.87 -18.06 26.83
N SER A 192 7.55 -18.08 27.05
CA SER A 192 6.81 -19.34 27.24
C SER A 192 6.06 -19.81 25.99
N GLY A 193 5.83 -18.92 25.01
CA GLY A 193 4.96 -19.19 23.86
C GLY A 193 3.47 -19.29 24.20
N ALA A 194 3.09 -19.10 25.47
CA ALA A 194 1.68 -19.14 25.89
C ALA A 194 0.89 -17.98 25.26
N SER A 195 -0.31 -18.30 24.77
CA SER A 195 -1.19 -17.35 24.09
C SER A 195 -2.40 -17.02 24.96
N PHE A 196 -2.71 -15.73 25.03
CA PHE A 196 -3.74 -15.12 25.87
C PHE A 196 -4.66 -14.26 25.01
N GLN A 197 -5.94 -14.19 25.37
CA GLN A 197 -6.90 -13.30 24.72
C GLN A 197 -7.33 -12.19 25.67
N PHE A 198 -7.14 -10.94 25.27
CA PHE A 198 -7.57 -9.75 26.00
C PHE A 198 -8.81 -9.12 25.36
N VAL A 199 -9.74 -8.64 26.18
CA VAL A 199 -10.91 -7.87 25.75
C VAL A 199 -10.82 -6.45 26.32
N SER A 200 -10.80 -5.44 25.45
CA SER A 200 -10.78 -4.00 25.80
C SER A 200 -11.81 -3.20 25.02
N ASP A 201 -12.12 -1.99 25.47
CA ASP A 201 -12.99 -1.06 24.72
C ASP A 201 -12.27 -0.44 23.51
N TYR A 202 -10.96 -0.19 23.67
CA TYR A 202 -10.10 0.48 22.71
C TYR A 202 -8.71 -0.18 22.62
N VAL A 203 -8.08 -0.07 21.44
CA VAL A 203 -6.71 -0.50 21.18
C VAL A 203 -5.94 0.59 20.42
N ALA A 204 -4.70 0.84 20.80
CA ALA A 204 -3.76 1.69 20.06
C ALA A 204 -2.54 0.88 19.58
N GLY A 205 -2.34 0.82 18.25
CA GLY A 205 -1.20 0.21 17.61
C GLY A 205 -0.02 1.18 17.47
N CYS A 206 0.96 1.03 18.36
CA CYS A 206 2.23 1.75 18.39
C CYS A 206 3.42 0.79 18.14
N ASP A 207 3.18 -0.30 17.41
CA ASP A 207 4.04 -1.48 17.27
C ASP A 207 4.99 -1.40 16.06
N GLY A 208 5.25 -0.18 15.58
CA GLY A 208 6.31 0.14 14.63
C GLY A 208 6.01 -0.14 13.16
N ALA A 209 7.02 0.02 12.30
CA ALA A 209 6.89 -0.11 10.85
C ALA A 209 6.26 -1.45 10.39
N SER A 210 6.54 -2.54 11.12
CA SER A 210 6.00 -3.89 10.87
C SER A 210 4.67 -4.17 11.57
N SER A 211 3.92 -3.14 11.97
CA SER A 211 2.71 -3.22 12.80
C SER A 211 1.79 -4.40 12.51
N ARG A 212 1.55 -5.24 13.52
CA ARG A 212 0.56 -6.31 13.53
C ARG A 212 -0.85 -5.76 13.68
N VAL A 213 -1.02 -4.65 14.41
CA VAL A 213 -2.31 -3.97 14.54
C VAL A 213 -2.79 -3.45 13.18
N ARG A 214 -1.94 -2.73 12.45
CA ARG A 214 -2.24 -2.25 11.09
C ARG A 214 -2.61 -3.40 10.14
N LYS A 215 -1.83 -4.48 10.17
CA LYS A 215 -2.05 -5.66 9.33
C LYS A 215 -3.33 -6.41 9.67
N SER A 216 -3.67 -6.54 10.96
CA SER A 216 -4.92 -7.19 11.39
C SER A 216 -6.16 -6.46 10.88
N LEU A 217 -6.07 -5.13 10.74
CA LEU A 217 -7.11 -4.29 10.18
C LEU A 217 -7.10 -4.21 8.64
N GLY A 218 -6.08 -4.77 7.99
CA GLY A 218 -5.90 -4.66 6.54
C GLY A 218 -5.70 -3.22 6.04
N LEU A 219 -5.11 -2.34 6.85
CA LEU A 219 -4.92 -0.94 6.46
C LEU A 219 -3.67 -0.81 5.56
N PRO A 220 -3.81 -0.36 4.30
CA PRO A 220 -2.69 -0.25 3.37
C PRO A 220 -1.81 0.96 3.66
N LEU A 221 -0.54 0.90 3.27
CA LEU A 221 0.40 2.02 3.28
C LEU A 221 0.57 2.58 1.85
N ASP A 222 0.48 3.89 1.67
CA ASP A 222 0.91 4.56 0.44
C ASP A 222 2.41 4.89 0.55
N GLY A 223 3.23 4.43 -0.39
CA GLY A 223 4.68 4.65 -0.39
C GLY A 223 5.51 3.36 -0.37
N GLY A 224 6.84 3.46 -0.35
CA GLY A 224 7.72 2.33 -0.63
C GLY A 224 9.13 2.42 -0.04
N PRO A 225 9.92 1.35 -0.21
CA PRO A 225 11.34 1.37 0.11
C PRO A 225 12.09 2.36 -0.78
N VAL A 226 13.03 3.09 -0.19
CA VAL A 226 14.01 3.91 -0.91
C VAL A 226 15.11 2.98 -1.45
N PRO A 227 15.62 3.19 -2.68
CA PRO A 227 16.61 2.31 -3.31
C PRO A 227 18.02 2.48 -2.75
N THR A 228 18.16 2.41 -1.42
CA THR A 228 19.43 2.57 -0.71
C THR A 228 19.49 1.60 0.46
N CYS A 229 20.69 1.09 0.74
CA CYS A 229 20.98 0.34 1.94
C CYS A 229 21.81 1.21 2.89
N VAL A 230 21.50 1.20 4.19
CA VAL A 230 22.24 1.98 5.19
C VAL A 230 22.83 1.05 6.24
N LEU A 231 24.15 1.12 6.40
CA LEU A 231 24.88 0.45 7.48
C LEU A 231 25.11 1.46 8.61
N LEU A 232 24.42 1.24 9.73
CA LEU A 232 24.54 2.02 10.95
C LEU A 232 25.54 1.36 11.89
N VAL A 233 26.51 2.14 12.38
CA VAL A 233 27.41 1.72 13.46
C VAL A 233 27.36 2.77 14.57
N HIS A 234 26.99 2.33 15.78
CA HIS A 234 27.01 3.13 17.00
C HIS A 234 28.16 2.65 17.88
N PHE A 235 29.01 3.56 18.33
CA PHE A 235 30.28 3.20 18.96
C PHE A 235 30.75 4.25 19.96
N LYS A 236 31.69 3.85 20.82
CA LYS A 236 32.44 4.74 21.70
C LYS A 236 33.83 5.01 21.15
N SER A 237 34.26 6.26 21.22
CA SER A 237 35.61 6.70 20.89
C SER A 237 35.94 8.00 21.62
N ARG A 238 37.08 8.01 22.31
CA ARG A 238 37.68 9.19 22.94
C ARG A 238 38.76 9.85 22.08
N ASP A 239 38.88 9.47 20.82
CA ASP A 239 39.82 10.04 19.85
C ASP A 239 39.35 11.39 19.31
N LEU A 240 39.07 12.32 20.22
CA LEU A 240 38.47 13.62 19.91
C LEU A 240 39.37 14.46 19.01
N THR A 241 40.70 14.29 19.10
CA THR A 241 41.66 15.01 18.26
C THR A 241 41.48 14.69 16.77
N ARG A 242 41.09 13.45 16.44
CA ARG A 242 40.86 13.03 15.06
C ARG A 242 39.41 13.23 14.64
N LEU A 243 38.45 12.97 15.52
CA LEU A 243 37.01 13.14 15.25
C LEU A 243 36.64 14.61 15.07
N GLN A 244 37.10 15.49 15.95
CA GLN A 244 36.81 16.93 15.93
C GLN A 244 37.89 17.75 15.23
N LYS A 245 38.65 17.14 14.30
CA LYS A 245 39.71 17.83 13.55
C LYS A 245 39.20 19.07 12.80
N GLN A 246 37.94 19.04 12.36
CA GLN A 246 37.25 20.15 11.68
C GLN A 246 36.41 21.02 12.63
N GLY A 247 36.60 20.88 13.95
CA GLY A 247 35.82 21.53 15.00
C GLY A 247 34.80 20.60 15.67
N GLN A 248 34.17 21.09 16.74
CA GLN A 248 33.02 20.43 17.36
C GLN A 248 31.84 20.43 16.38
N PHE A 249 31.05 19.35 16.38
CA PHE A 249 29.91 19.16 15.49
C PHE A 249 28.81 18.34 16.17
N TRP A 250 27.57 18.61 15.78
CA TRP A 250 26.47 17.68 15.97
C TRP A 250 26.45 16.63 14.86
N HIS A 251 26.41 17.08 13.60
CA HIS A 251 26.45 16.23 12.42
C HIS A 251 27.63 16.63 11.52
N ILE A 252 28.24 15.63 10.87
CA ILE A 252 28.98 15.85 9.63
C ILE A 252 28.33 15.03 8.53
N PHE A 253 27.92 15.69 7.46
CA PHE A 253 27.54 15.07 6.20
C PHE A 253 28.76 14.94 5.30
N LEU A 254 29.05 13.73 4.84
CA LEU A 254 30.27 13.40 4.11
C LEU A 254 29.96 13.03 2.66
N LEU A 255 30.75 13.57 1.74
CA LEU A 255 30.66 13.24 0.31
C LEU A 255 31.23 11.84 0.03
N ALA A 256 30.64 11.16 -0.94
CA ALA A 256 31.20 9.94 -1.54
C ALA A 256 31.91 10.24 -2.87
N GLU A 257 32.71 9.30 -3.36
CA GLU A 257 33.55 9.44 -4.57
C GLU A 257 32.75 9.86 -5.82
N HIS A 258 31.48 9.49 -5.91
CA HIS A 258 30.58 9.89 -6.99
C HIS A 258 30.08 11.35 -6.93
N GLY A 259 30.50 12.13 -5.92
CA GLY A 259 30.13 13.54 -5.72
C GLY A 259 28.82 13.81 -4.99
N GLY A 260 28.00 12.79 -4.73
CA GLY A 260 26.80 12.88 -3.87
C GLY A 260 27.04 12.55 -2.40
N PHE A 261 25.94 12.36 -1.66
CA PHE A 261 25.94 12.04 -0.24
C PHE A 261 26.41 10.60 0.04
N GLY A 262 27.49 10.44 0.80
CA GLY A 262 28.13 9.15 1.07
C GLY A 262 27.90 8.61 2.48
N GLY A 263 27.71 9.49 3.45
CA GLY A 263 27.45 9.09 4.83
C GLY A 263 27.33 10.26 5.78
N ALA A 264 27.01 9.93 7.04
CA ALA A 264 26.94 10.91 8.12
C ALA A 264 27.58 10.36 9.39
N ILE A 265 28.21 11.22 10.18
CA ILE A 265 28.52 10.96 11.58
C ILE A 265 27.72 11.90 12.49
N ILE A 266 27.23 11.37 13.60
CA ILE A 266 26.42 12.04 14.60
C ILE A 266 27.10 11.92 15.96
N ALA A 267 27.36 13.05 16.61
CA ALA A 267 27.69 13.10 18.02
C ALA A 267 26.42 12.83 18.84
N GLN A 268 26.42 11.84 19.73
CA GLN A 268 25.20 11.47 20.49
C GLN A 268 25.17 12.12 21.88
N ASP A 269 26.34 12.34 22.49
CA ASP A 269 26.47 12.92 23.83
C ASP A 269 27.54 14.02 23.94
N GLU A 270 28.28 14.31 22.86
CA GLU A 270 29.42 15.24 22.83
C GLU A 270 30.63 14.83 23.70
N VAL A 271 30.65 13.58 24.19
CA VAL A 271 31.69 13.06 25.10
C VAL A 271 32.47 11.95 24.42
N ASP A 272 31.82 10.80 24.19
CA ASP A 272 32.48 9.63 23.63
C ASP A 272 31.59 8.77 22.74
N THR A 273 30.29 9.08 22.62
CA THR A 273 29.34 8.24 21.90
C THR A 273 29.00 8.83 20.53
N TRP A 274 29.16 8.01 19.49
CA TRP A 274 29.02 8.41 18.09
C TRP A 274 28.17 7.42 17.30
N THR A 275 27.52 7.90 16.24
CA THR A 275 26.80 7.06 15.28
C THR A 275 27.20 7.42 13.86
N THR A 276 27.65 6.45 13.06
CA THR A 276 27.86 6.61 11.62
C THR A 276 26.79 5.92 10.82
N HIS A 277 26.36 6.56 9.73
CA HIS A 277 25.53 5.98 8.68
C HIS A 277 26.33 5.93 7.39
N LEU A 278 26.66 4.72 6.93
CA LEU A 278 27.26 4.49 5.61
C LEU A 278 26.16 4.18 4.60
N PHE A 279 26.04 5.00 3.56
CA PHE A 279 25.06 4.82 2.50
C PHE A 279 25.69 3.95 1.41
N LEU A 280 24.99 2.88 1.04
CA LEU A 280 25.46 1.86 0.11
C LEU A 280 24.43 1.62 -0.99
N PRO A 281 24.89 1.30 -2.22
CA PRO A 281 23.98 0.88 -3.29
C PRO A 281 23.29 -0.45 -2.94
N LEU A 282 22.17 -0.75 -3.59
CA LEU A 282 21.34 -1.92 -3.27
C LEU A 282 22.02 -3.28 -3.49
N ASP A 283 22.99 -3.33 -4.39
CA ASP A 283 23.81 -4.50 -4.72
C ASP A 283 25.04 -4.66 -3.82
N ALA A 284 25.31 -3.69 -2.94
CA ALA A 284 26.37 -3.83 -1.94
C ALA A 284 26.06 -4.98 -0.98
N GLU A 285 27.13 -5.61 -0.50
CA GLU A 285 27.08 -6.67 0.51
C GLU A 285 27.52 -6.09 1.86
N PRO A 286 26.66 -5.32 2.58
CA PRO A 286 27.02 -4.67 3.84
C PRO A 286 27.46 -5.67 4.91
N GLU A 287 27.01 -6.92 4.83
CA GLU A 287 27.42 -8.01 5.70
C GLU A 287 28.92 -8.32 5.62
N LYS A 288 29.59 -7.97 4.51
CA LYS A 288 31.04 -8.14 4.31
C LYS A 288 31.89 -6.97 4.80
N ILE A 289 31.26 -5.87 5.23
CA ILE A 289 31.98 -4.66 5.71
C ILE A 289 32.03 -4.71 7.24
N GLU A 290 33.22 -4.87 7.81
CA GLU A 290 33.39 -4.84 9.27
C GLU A 290 32.97 -3.50 9.88
N SER A 291 32.58 -3.49 11.15
CA SER A 291 32.03 -2.28 11.79
C SER A 291 33.05 -1.14 11.87
N ARG A 292 34.33 -1.45 12.08
CA ARG A 292 35.41 -0.46 12.09
C ARG A 292 35.65 0.12 10.70
N ASP A 293 35.72 -0.74 9.69
CA ASP A 293 35.91 -0.33 8.30
C ASP A 293 34.76 0.57 7.82
N ALA A 294 33.52 0.26 8.22
CA ALA A 294 32.37 1.10 7.91
C ALA A 294 32.54 2.52 8.50
N VAL A 295 32.97 2.64 9.75
CA VAL A 295 33.27 3.94 10.39
C VAL A 295 34.38 4.65 9.63
N TYR A 296 35.49 3.96 9.33
CA TYR A 296 36.64 4.56 8.64
C TYR A 296 36.29 5.05 7.24
N ARG A 297 35.45 4.32 6.51
CA ARG A 297 34.96 4.74 5.18
C ARG A 297 34.07 5.97 5.27
N VAL A 298 33.14 6.03 6.24
CA VAL A 298 32.29 7.20 6.44
C VAL A 298 33.14 8.43 6.75
N LEU A 299 34.05 8.34 7.74
CA LEU A 299 34.91 9.44 8.15
C LEU A 299 35.89 9.87 7.06
N GLY A 300 36.28 8.91 6.21
CA GLY A 300 37.13 9.10 5.05
C GLY A 300 36.58 10.00 3.97
N GLY A 301 35.26 9.92 3.76
CA GLY A 301 34.60 10.59 2.64
C GLY A 301 35.25 10.19 1.31
N VAL A 302 35.76 11.18 0.58
CA VAL A 302 36.36 10.99 -0.76
C VAL A 302 37.88 10.69 -0.72
N HIS A 303 38.48 10.64 0.47
CA HIS A 303 39.93 10.47 0.66
C HIS A 303 40.35 9.04 1.03
N GLY A 304 39.43 8.07 0.94
CA GLY A 304 39.64 6.72 1.44
C GLY A 304 39.55 6.64 2.97
N GLU A 305 39.89 5.50 3.57
CA GLU A 305 39.65 5.23 4.99
C GLU A 305 40.35 6.19 5.96
N TYR A 306 39.60 6.76 6.90
CA TYR A 306 40.12 7.59 7.99
C TYR A 306 40.05 6.85 9.32
N GLN A 307 41.19 6.28 9.73
CA GLN A 307 41.27 5.49 10.96
C GLN A 307 41.18 6.38 12.20
N ILE A 308 40.48 5.88 13.23
CA ILE A 308 40.41 6.45 14.57
C ILE A 308 40.49 5.32 15.60
N GLU A 309 40.87 5.64 16.84
CA GLU A 309 40.75 4.69 17.94
C GLU A 309 39.27 4.50 18.31
N ILE A 310 38.76 3.28 18.14
CA ILE A 310 37.40 2.90 18.55
C ILE A 310 37.52 2.07 19.82
N ASP A 311 37.00 2.61 20.92
CA ASP A 311 36.99 1.98 22.25
C ASP A 311 36.04 0.78 22.26
N GLU A 312 34.81 0.95 21.76
CA GLU A 312 33.76 -0.08 21.82
C GLU A 312 32.75 0.06 20.68
N ILE A 313 32.32 -1.04 20.07
CA ILE A 313 31.16 -1.06 19.16
C ILE A 313 29.92 -1.41 19.99
N LEU A 314 28.97 -0.48 20.08
CA LEU A 314 27.74 -0.65 20.86
C LEU A 314 26.65 -1.34 20.05
N VAL A 315 26.45 -0.91 18.79
CA VAL A 315 25.37 -1.39 17.93
C VAL A 315 25.80 -1.38 16.46
N ARG A 316 25.40 -2.41 15.71
CA ARG A 316 25.53 -2.49 14.25
C ARG A 316 24.16 -2.84 13.64
N SER A 317 23.66 -2.02 12.71
CA SER A 317 22.40 -2.26 11.98
C SER A 317 22.61 -2.21 10.49
N ILE A 318 21.89 -3.07 9.78
CA ILE A 318 21.62 -2.87 8.35
C ILE A 318 20.13 -2.60 8.24
N TRP A 319 19.77 -1.48 7.62
CA TRP A 319 18.37 -1.12 7.42
C TRP A 319 18.16 -0.48 6.05
N ARG A 320 16.92 -0.57 5.58
CA ARG A 320 16.48 0.03 4.32
C ARG A 320 15.46 1.11 4.66
N PRO A 321 15.67 2.36 4.20
CA PRO A 321 14.72 3.41 4.45
C PRO A 321 13.40 3.13 3.73
N ASN A 322 12.28 3.42 4.38
CA ASN A 322 10.97 3.42 3.77
C ASN A 322 10.36 4.81 3.91
N ILE A 323 9.63 5.24 2.87
CA ILE A 323 8.80 6.44 2.87
C ILE A 323 7.37 5.96 2.66
N ALA A 324 6.54 5.95 3.69
CA ALA A 324 5.19 5.41 3.58
C ALA A 324 4.21 6.00 4.59
N VAL A 325 2.92 6.14 4.25
CA VAL A 325 1.86 6.62 5.16
C VAL A 325 0.61 5.76 4.99
N ALA A 326 -0.02 5.33 6.09
CA ALA A 326 -1.24 4.54 6.06
C ALA A 326 -2.42 5.33 5.46
N ARG A 327 -3.22 4.70 4.58
CA ARG A 327 -4.43 5.33 4.01
C ARG A 327 -5.48 5.64 5.07
N ARG A 328 -5.55 4.80 6.09
CA ARG A 328 -6.48 4.85 7.21
C ARG A 328 -5.70 4.61 8.50
N TRP A 329 -6.09 5.31 9.55
CA TRP A 329 -5.43 5.31 10.85
C TRP A 329 -6.34 4.78 11.95
N SER A 330 -7.61 4.52 11.64
CA SER A 330 -8.56 3.88 12.55
C SER A 330 -9.40 2.78 11.88
N SER A 331 -9.90 1.86 12.70
CA SER A 331 -10.92 0.88 12.33
C SER A 331 -12.28 1.53 12.03
N PRO A 332 -13.23 0.81 11.39
CA PRO A 332 -14.55 1.34 11.06
C PRO A 332 -15.35 1.85 12.26
N ASN A 333 -15.29 1.19 13.42
CA ASN A 333 -16.00 1.65 14.63
C ASN A 333 -15.14 2.58 15.51
N HIS A 334 -13.97 3.01 15.03
CA HIS A 334 -13.03 3.87 15.76
C HIS A 334 -12.63 3.34 17.15
N ARG A 335 -12.60 2.01 17.33
CA ARG A 335 -12.09 1.40 18.57
C ARG A 335 -10.62 1.05 18.49
N ILE A 336 -10.07 0.88 17.29
CA ILE A 336 -8.67 0.57 17.06
C ILE A 336 -8.04 1.71 16.26
N HIS A 337 -6.93 2.26 16.77
CA HIS A 337 -6.18 3.36 16.15
C HIS A 337 -4.71 2.97 16.00
N ILE A 338 -4.00 3.55 15.03
CA ILE A 338 -2.53 3.39 14.87
C ILE A 338 -1.81 4.74 14.99
N ALA A 339 -0.59 4.72 15.54
CA ALA A 339 0.22 5.93 15.77
C ALA A 339 1.72 5.67 15.57
N GLY A 340 2.47 6.73 15.21
CA GLY A 340 3.91 6.65 14.97
C GLY A 340 4.26 5.81 13.74
N ASP A 341 5.36 5.06 13.81
CA ASP A 341 5.86 4.18 12.72
C ASP A 341 4.84 3.16 12.19
N ALA A 342 3.81 2.84 12.99
CA ALA A 342 2.69 2.01 12.54
C ALA A 342 1.85 2.71 11.47
N ALA A 343 1.77 4.05 11.52
CA ALA A 343 0.97 4.91 10.66
C ALA A 343 1.79 5.65 9.58
N HIS A 344 3.04 6.03 9.84
CA HIS A 344 3.91 6.73 8.89
C HIS A 344 5.38 6.34 9.04
N GLN A 345 6.12 6.24 7.94
CA GLN A 345 7.51 5.81 7.85
C GLN A 345 8.28 6.84 7.02
N ASN A 346 9.42 7.28 7.53
CA ASN A 346 10.17 8.41 7.00
C ASN A 346 11.65 8.07 6.86
N ILE A 347 12.35 8.82 5.99
CA ILE A 347 13.80 8.93 6.04
C ILE A 347 14.22 9.89 7.18
N PRO A 348 15.46 9.79 7.70
CA PRO A 348 15.85 10.51 8.92
C PRO A 348 16.07 12.00 8.72
N THR A 349 16.19 12.49 7.48
CA THR A 349 16.44 13.90 7.17
C THR A 349 15.29 14.78 7.70
N GLY A 350 15.67 15.76 8.53
CA GLY A 350 14.76 16.64 9.26
C GLY A 350 14.20 16.12 10.58
N GLY A 351 14.50 14.87 10.98
CA GLY A 351 14.16 14.36 12.31
C GLY A 351 12.65 14.25 12.59
N TYR A 352 11.79 14.19 11.56
CA TYR A 352 10.34 14.30 11.73
C TYR A 352 9.66 13.06 12.33
N GLY A 353 10.18 11.86 12.11
CA GLY A 353 9.48 10.59 12.44
C GLY A 353 9.01 10.51 13.90
N MET A 354 9.93 10.60 14.86
CA MET A 354 9.58 10.50 16.29
C MET A 354 8.78 11.72 16.75
N ASN A 355 9.09 12.93 16.28
CA ASN A 355 8.37 14.15 16.66
C ASN A 355 6.90 14.12 16.21
N MET A 356 6.62 13.58 15.01
CA MET A 356 5.26 13.30 14.60
C MET A 356 4.60 12.23 15.46
N GLY A 357 5.31 11.14 15.78
CA GLY A 357 4.82 10.10 16.69
C GLY A 357 4.49 10.64 18.09
N ILE A 358 5.26 11.59 18.60
CA ILE A 358 4.98 12.28 19.86
C ILE A 358 3.66 13.05 19.77
N ALA A 359 3.48 13.82 18.69
CA ALA A 359 2.25 14.56 18.44
C ALA A 359 1.04 13.63 18.21
N ASP A 360 1.21 12.47 17.58
CA ASP A 360 0.16 11.46 17.42
C ASP A 360 -0.27 10.87 18.77
N ALA A 361 0.70 10.50 19.61
CA ALA A 361 0.44 9.97 20.95
C ALA A 361 -0.32 10.99 21.82
N PHE A 362 0.05 12.27 21.73
CA PHE A 362 -0.63 13.32 22.46
C PHE A 362 -2.06 13.52 21.95
N ASP A 363 -2.22 13.70 20.63
CA ASP A 363 -3.53 13.95 20.01
C ASP A 363 -4.50 12.78 20.22
N LEU A 364 -4.07 11.54 19.99
CA LEU A 364 -4.88 10.35 20.25
C LEU A 364 -5.18 10.18 21.74
N GLY A 365 -4.19 10.42 22.61
CA GLY A 365 -4.30 10.20 24.05
C GLY A 365 -5.37 11.06 24.70
N TRP A 366 -5.39 12.37 24.44
CA TRP A 366 -6.40 13.26 25.04
C TRP A 366 -7.81 12.96 24.50
N LYS A 367 -7.94 12.60 23.22
CA LYS A 367 -9.23 12.25 22.59
C LYS A 367 -9.81 10.97 23.18
N LEU A 368 -8.99 9.92 23.31
CA LEU A 368 -9.38 8.68 23.98
C LEU A 368 -9.80 8.95 25.41
N ALA A 369 -9.00 9.69 26.18
CA ALA A 369 -9.33 10.02 27.56
C ALA A 369 -10.64 10.81 27.67
N ALA A 370 -10.87 11.79 26.79
CA ALA A 370 -12.11 12.57 26.78
C ALA A 370 -13.35 11.70 26.51
N VAL A 371 -13.27 10.78 25.56
CA VAL A 371 -14.38 9.85 25.24
C VAL A 371 -14.63 8.86 26.39
N ILE A 372 -13.56 8.29 26.94
CA ILE A 372 -13.63 7.31 28.04
C ILE A 372 -14.19 7.97 29.31
N ASN A 373 -13.74 9.18 29.63
CA ASN A 373 -14.19 9.95 30.79
C ASN A 373 -15.54 10.66 30.54
N ARG A 374 -16.15 10.49 29.36
CA ARG A 374 -17.44 11.08 28.94
C ARG A 374 -17.46 12.61 28.91
N THR A 375 -16.29 13.24 28.85
CA THR A 375 -16.12 14.70 28.68
C THR A 375 -16.04 15.11 27.19
N GLY A 376 -15.96 14.15 26.28
CA GLY A 376 -16.12 14.29 24.83
C GLY A 376 -16.95 13.17 24.19
N GLY A 377 -17.35 13.35 22.93
CA GLY A 377 -18.09 12.36 22.13
C GLY A 377 -17.19 11.62 21.13
N THR A 378 -17.70 10.52 20.57
CA THR A 378 -16.93 9.60 19.72
C THR A 378 -16.40 10.22 18.43
N ASP A 379 -16.99 11.32 17.95
CA ASP A 379 -16.51 12.01 16.75
C ASP A 379 -15.13 12.67 16.97
N LEU A 380 -14.69 12.84 18.23
CA LEU A 380 -13.29 13.18 18.52
C LEU A 380 -12.34 12.12 17.98
N LEU A 381 -12.67 10.83 18.08
CA LEU A 381 -11.81 9.76 17.60
C LEU A 381 -11.75 9.71 16.07
N GLU A 382 -12.84 10.06 15.38
CA GLU A 382 -12.84 10.23 13.92
C GLU A 382 -11.89 11.36 13.49
N SER A 383 -11.82 12.45 14.27
CA SER A 383 -10.96 13.59 13.94
C SER A 383 -9.46 13.28 14.01
N TYR A 384 -9.02 12.26 14.77
CA TYR A 384 -7.60 11.89 14.87
C TYR A 384 -6.97 11.64 13.50
N GLU A 385 -7.59 10.81 12.66
CA GLU A 385 -7.12 10.54 11.30
C GLU A 385 -7.12 11.81 10.44
N LEU A 386 -8.21 12.59 10.50
CA LEU A 386 -8.38 13.81 9.69
C LEU A 386 -7.37 14.91 10.04
N GLU A 387 -6.90 14.94 11.29
CA GLU A 387 -5.96 15.94 11.78
C GLU A 387 -4.51 15.52 11.61
N ARG A 388 -4.17 14.26 11.92
CA ARG A 388 -2.77 13.80 11.96
C ARG A 388 -2.25 13.27 10.64
N ARG A 389 -3.08 12.60 9.83
CA ARG A 389 -2.64 12.04 8.54
C ARG A 389 -2.14 13.12 7.55
N PRO A 390 -2.80 14.28 7.39
CA PRO A 390 -2.28 15.34 6.52
C PRO A 390 -0.93 15.91 6.96
N VAL A 391 -0.68 15.95 8.28
CA VAL A 391 0.63 16.37 8.83
C VAL A 391 1.70 15.35 8.47
N ALA A 392 1.40 14.06 8.62
CA ALA A 392 2.33 12.99 8.23
C ALA A 392 2.71 13.06 6.75
N LEU A 393 1.73 13.19 5.84
CA LEU A 393 1.98 13.30 4.40
C LEU A 393 2.94 14.46 4.06
N ARG A 394 2.70 15.64 4.64
CA ARG A 394 3.52 16.83 4.43
C ARG A 394 4.96 16.65 4.92
N ASN A 395 5.12 16.13 6.14
CA ASN A 395 6.43 16.02 6.77
C ASN A 395 7.26 14.91 6.12
N VAL A 396 6.62 13.82 5.68
CA VAL A 396 7.24 12.77 4.88
C VAL A 396 7.77 13.33 3.56
N GLU A 397 6.96 14.13 2.85
CA GLU A 397 7.38 14.81 1.62
C GLU A 397 8.56 15.76 1.87
N ARG A 398 8.48 16.56 2.93
CA ARG A 398 9.54 17.51 3.26
C ARG A 398 10.87 16.84 3.60
N SER A 399 10.82 15.69 4.27
CA SER A 399 12.00 14.86 4.53
C SER A 399 12.73 14.47 3.23
N GLY A 400 11.98 14.12 2.18
CA GLY A 400 12.53 13.85 0.85
C GLY A 400 13.22 15.07 0.21
N VAL A 401 12.65 16.27 0.37
CA VAL A 401 13.28 17.51 -0.13
C VAL A 401 14.64 17.74 0.52
N HIS A 402 14.76 17.53 1.83
CA HIS A 402 16.05 17.68 2.54
C HIS A 402 17.09 16.69 2.06
N PHE A 403 16.69 15.46 1.71
CA PHE A 403 17.60 14.47 1.15
C PHE A 403 18.13 14.89 -0.24
N GLU A 404 17.27 15.46 -1.09
CA GLU A 404 17.66 15.96 -2.41
C GLU A 404 18.61 17.17 -2.36
N VAL A 405 18.56 17.99 -1.31
CA VAL A 405 19.53 19.07 -1.10
C VAL A 405 20.97 18.52 -1.05
N HIS A 406 21.17 17.37 -0.40
CA HIS A 406 22.47 16.71 -0.35
C HIS A 406 22.84 16.03 -1.68
N ASN A 407 21.88 15.40 -2.36
CA ASN A 407 22.14 14.74 -3.66
C ASN A 407 22.49 15.73 -4.78
N SER A 408 21.94 16.95 -4.71
CA SER A 408 22.21 18.04 -5.66
C SER A 408 23.70 18.39 -5.78
N LEU A 409 24.53 18.02 -4.78
CA LEU A 409 25.99 18.17 -4.85
C LEU A 409 26.61 17.49 -6.06
N ARG A 410 26.07 16.35 -6.50
CA ARG A 410 26.56 15.63 -7.68
C ARG A 410 26.47 16.47 -8.95
N GLU A 411 25.38 17.21 -9.09
CA GLU A 411 25.15 18.11 -10.23
C GLU A 411 25.98 19.39 -10.11
N LEU A 412 26.08 19.97 -8.91
CA LEU A 412 26.91 21.15 -8.66
C LEU A 412 28.40 20.88 -8.93
N LEU A 413 28.85 19.64 -8.73
CA LEU A 413 30.20 19.20 -9.09
C LEU A 413 30.39 18.93 -10.58
N ALA A 414 29.33 18.85 -11.40
CA ALA A 414 29.40 18.69 -12.85
C ALA A 414 30.35 17.58 -13.35
N GLY A 415 30.46 16.46 -12.62
CA GLY A 415 31.37 15.35 -12.95
C GLY A 415 32.85 15.60 -12.63
N ARG A 416 33.18 16.67 -11.90
CA ARG A 416 34.52 16.91 -11.34
C ARG A 416 34.86 15.86 -10.29
N ASP A 417 36.16 15.62 -10.12
CA ASP A 417 36.67 14.86 -9.00
C ASP A 417 36.37 15.62 -7.68
N PRO A 418 35.56 15.06 -6.76
CA PRO A 418 35.24 15.70 -5.49
C PRO A 418 36.47 16.07 -4.64
N ARG A 419 37.59 15.36 -4.81
CA ARG A 419 38.85 15.64 -4.10
C ARG A 419 39.43 17.01 -4.46
N SER A 420 39.14 17.52 -5.66
CA SER A 420 39.58 18.86 -6.09
C SER A 420 38.98 19.98 -5.24
N LEU A 421 37.91 19.72 -4.49
CA LEU A 421 37.32 20.68 -3.55
C LEU A 421 38.28 21.10 -2.42
N ASP A 422 39.30 20.30 -2.12
CA ASP A 422 40.25 20.60 -1.04
C ASP A 422 41.52 21.30 -1.53
N GLU A 423 41.64 21.51 -2.84
CA GLU A 423 42.77 22.23 -3.45
C GLU A 423 42.64 23.74 -3.23
N ASP A 424 43.78 24.43 -3.22
CA ASP A 424 43.85 25.89 -3.18
C ASP A 424 43.96 26.50 -4.59
N THR A 425 43.02 26.12 -5.46
CA THR A 425 42.87 26.70 -6.80
C THR A 425 41.68 27.66 -6.84
N GLU A 426 41.70 28.60 -7.80
CA GLU A 426 40.60 29.56 -7.96
C GLU A 426 39.27 28.85 -8.30
N ASP A 427 39.35 27.78 -9.09
CA ASP A 427 38.17 26.99 -9.44
C ASP A 427 37.62 26.22 -8.23
N ALA A 428 38.47 25.65 -7.38
CA ALA A 428 38.03 25.00 -6.14
C ALA A 428 37.35 26.00 -5.18
N ARG A 429 37.90 27.21 -5.00
CA ARG A 429 37.27 28.28 -4.20
C ARG A 429 35.90 28.69 -4.77
N ARG A 430 35.80 28.81 -6.09
CA ARG A 430 34.55 29.13 -6.79
C ARG A 430 33.49 28.06 -6.56
N ILE A 431 33.84 26.78 -6.70
CA ILE A 431 32.89 25.68 -6.47
C ILE A 431 32.50 25.57 -5.00
N ARG A 432 33.44 25.72 -4.04
CA ARG A 432 33.10 25.77 -2.60
C ARG A 432 32.10 26.90 -2.30
N THR A 433 32.26 28.07 -2.93
CA THR A 433 31.33 29.20 -2.79
C THR A 433 29.93 28.88 -3.33
N ILE A 434 29.84 28.17 -4.46
CA ILE A 434 28.56 27.70 -5.01
C ILE A 434 27.88 26.71 -4.06
N ILE A 435 28.63 25.70 -3.58
CA ILE A 435 28.11 24.70 -2.63
C ILE A 435 27.67 25.39 -1.34
N HIS A 436 28.49 26.30 -0.80
CA HIS A 436 28.13 27.08 0.38
C HIS A 436 26.81 27.82 0.17
N SER A 437 26.66 28.55 -0.95
CA SER A 437 25.44 29.31 -1.26
C SER A 437 24.19 28.42 -1.42
N HIS A 438 24.37 27.21 -1.98
CA HIS A 438 23.30 26.20 -2.06
C HIS A 438 22.83 25.75 -0.68
N TYR A 439 23.77 25.39 0.21
CA TYR A 439 23.42 24.97 1.57
C TYR A 439 22.83 26.11 2.40
N GLN A 440 23.32 27.36 2.26
CA GLN A 440 22.75 28.50 3.00
C GLN A 440 21.33 28.86 2.53
N SER A 441 20.98 28.59 1.26
CA SER A 441 19.61 28.80 0.76
C SER A 441 18.65 27.63 1.03
N HIS A 442 19.17 26.50 1.51
CA HIS A 442 18.42 25.26 1.79
C HIS A 442 18.70 24.72 3.20
N ASP A 443 18.69 25.58 4.21
CA ASP A 443 18.99 25.21 5.62
C ASP A 443 17.79 24.68 6.42
N GLY A 444 16.70 24.35 5.72
CA GLY A 444 15.41 23.97 6.30
C GLY A 444 15.43 22.65 7.09
N GLU A 445 16.42 21.78 6.88
CA GLU A 445 16.47 20.46 7.53
C GLU A 445 16.33 20.56 9.05
N ASN A 446 16.91 21.58 9.67
CA ASN A 446 16.86 21.78 11.12
C ASN A 446 16.20 23.11 11.53
N LYS A 447 15.58 23.83 10.59
CA LYS A 447 15.05 25.18 10.80
C LYS A 447 13.65 25.43 10.24
N ASP A 448 13.01 24.42 9.63
CA ASP A 448 11.66 24.54 9.08
C ASP A 448 10.57 24.63 10.18
N PHE A 449 10.50 25.75 10.89
CA PHE A 449 9.52 25.96 11.97
C PHE A 449 8.06 25.93 11.47
N GLY A 450 7.82 26.22 10.19
CA GLY A 450 6.51 26.08 9.58
C GLY A 450 6.04 24.62 9.49
N ILE A 451 6.97 23.69 9.33
CA ILE A 451 6.73 22.24 9.38
C ILE A 451 6.52 21.78 10.83
N GLU A 452 7.36 22.26 11.76
CA GLU A 452 7.29 21.83 13.16
C GLU A 452 6.04 22.33 13.91
N MET A 453 5.63 23.58 13.64
CA MET A 453 4.62 24.28 14.45
C MET A 453 3.49 24.92 13.63
N GLY A 454 3.69 25.12 12.33
CA GLY A 454 2.77 25.89 11.48
C GLY A 454 1.61 25.09 10.90
N TYR A 455 1.55 23.77 11.10
CA TYR A 455 0.44 22.97 10.58
C TYR A 455 -0.89 23.34 11.26
N ARG A 456 -1.98 23.25 10.49
CA ARG A 456 -3.33 23.57 10.96
C ARG A 456 -4.28 22.42 10.67
N TYR A 457 -5.01 22.02 11.69
CA TYR A 457 -6.00 20.96 11.63
C TYR A 457 -7.26 21.41 10.90
N LYS A 458 -7.80 20.50 10.09
CA LYS A 458 -9.09 20.65 9.44
C LYS A 458 -9.88 19.39 9.79
N SER A 459 -10.94 19.53 10.56
CA SER A 459 -11.76 18.40 10.99
C SER A 459 -13.14 18.88 11.46
N PRO A 460 -14.13 17.99 11.59
CA PRO A 460 -15.45 18.34 12.10
C PRO A 460 -15.47 18.90 13.53
N VAL A 461 -14.36 18.78 14.28
CA VAL A 461 -14.24 19.25 15.67
C VAL A 461 -13.43 20.55 15.79
N ILE A 462 -13.07 21.17 14.65
CA ILE A 462 -12.60 22.56 14.58
C ILE A 462 -13.77 23.42 14.12
N PHE A 463 -14.20 24.36 14.97
CA PHE A 463 -15.34 25.22 14.65
C PHE A 463 -14.88 26.43 13.87
N GLN A 464 -15.35 26.52 12.63
CA GLN A 464 -15.15 27.66 11.74
C GLN A 464 -16.51 28.26 11.41
N ASP A 465 -16.70 29.55 11.72
CA ASP A 465 -17.89 30.30 11.32
C ASP A 465 -17.76 30.81 9.87
N ASP A 466 -18.88 31.02 9.19
CA ASP A 466 -18.92 31.51 7.80
C ASP A 466 -18.40 32.97 7.68
N SER A 467 -18.23 33.64 8.81
CA SER A 467 -17.65 34.99 8.94
C SER A 467 -16.12 35.03 8.95
N LEU A 468 -15.44 33.88 8.94
CA LEU A 468 -13.98 33.82 8.98
C LEU A 468 -13.35 34.34 7.67
N GLU A 469 -12.26 35.09 7.83
CA GLU A 469 -11.48 35.68 6.74
C GLU A 469 -10.77 34.63 5.86
N THR A 470 -9.74 35.03 5.10
CA THR A 470 -8.89 34.09 4.37
C THR A 470 -7.91 33.41 5.33
N GLU A 471 -7.76 32.09 5.25
CA GLU A 471 -6.78 31.33 6.04
C GLU A 471 -5.37 31.93 5.85
N PRO A 472 -4.59 32.21 6.92
CA PRO A 472 -3.29 32.84 6.78
C PRO A 472 -2.31 31.99 5.97
N HIS A 473 -1.44 32.62 5.19
CA HIS A 473 -0.44 31.91 4.38
C HIS A 473 0.42 30.98 5.26
N TRP A 474 0.72 29.80 4.72
CA TRP A 474 1.59 28.81 5.34
C TRP A 474 2.77 28.52 4.42
N GLU A 475 3.98 28.44 4.99
CA GLU A 475 5.18 28.03 4.28
C GLU A 475 6.04 27.12 5.17
N PRO A 476 6.88 26.24 4.59
CA PRO A 476 7.66 25.26 5.38
C PRO A 476 8.69 25.89 6.33
N SER A 477 9.40 26.92 5.86
CA SER A 477 10.57 27.49 6.56
C SER A 477 10.20 28.37 7.75
N ARG A 478 8.99 28.92 7.79
CA ARG A 478 8.59 29.94 8.76
C ARG A 478 7.26 29.62 9.42
N TYR A 479 7.22 29.83 10.74
CA TYR A 479 5.96 29.84 11.48
C TYR A 479 5.32 31.24 11.42
N THR A 480 4.06 31.29 10.98
CA THR A 480 3.23 32.50 11.02
C THR A 480 2.37 32.46 12.29
N PRO A 481 2.59 33.38 13.26
CA PRO A 481 1.78 33.42 14.48
C PRO A 481 0.34 33.80 14.14
N THR A 482 -0.60 32.94 14.52
CA THR A 482 -2.02 33.20 14.39
C THR A 482 -2.83 32.34 15.36
N SER A 483 -3.95 32.88 15.85
CA SER A 483 -4.95 32.11 16.61
C SER A 483 -5.96 31.40 15.69
N TRP A 484 -5.71 31.31 14.38
CA TRP A 484 -6.61 30.68 13.42
C TRP A 484 -7.08 29.28 13.86
N PRO A 485 -8.39 28.97 13.85
CA PRO A 485 -8.89 27.66 14.26
C PRO A 485 -8.21 26.50 13.52
N GLY A 486 -7.77 25.52 14.29
CA GLY A 486 -6.96 24.37 13.84
C GLY A 486 -5.46 24.57 14.00
N GLY A 487 -4.97 25.79 14.16
CA GLY A 487 -3.55 26.08 14.36
C GLY A 487 -3.09 25.99 15.82
N ARG A 488 -1.79 25.80 16.01
CA ARG A 488 -1.11 26.03 17.28
C ARG A 488 -1.23 27.53 17.65
N PRO A 489 -1.74 27.89 18.85
CA PRO A 489 -1.84 29.29 19.26
C PRO A 489 -0.43 29.90 19.44
N PRO A 490 -0.23 31.21 19.19
CA PRO A 490 1.09 31.83 19.30
C PRO A 490 1.62 31.81 20.73
N HIS A 491 2.93 31.62 20.89
CA HIS A 491 3.55 31.74 22.21
C HIS A 491 4.06 33.16 22.41
N VAL A 492 3.72 33.76 23.56
CA VAL A 492 4.30 35.01 24.04
C VAL A 492 4.57 34.91 25.53
N PHE A 493 5.56 35.68 26.01
CA PHE A 493 5.68 36.04 27.41
C PHE A 493 4.70 37.17 27.72
N LEU A 494 3.96 37.00 28.81
CA LEU A 494 3.04 37.99 29.35
C LEU A 494 3.79 39.14 30.03
N SER A 495 3.08 40.19 30.45
CA SER A 495 3.64 41.36 31.12
C SER A 495 4.44 41.03 32.38
N ASP A 496 4.08 39.94 33.07
CA ASP A 496 4.77 39.41 34.25
C ASP A 496 5.98 38.50 33.92
N GLY A 497 6.27 38.29 32.63
CA GLY A 497 7.35 37.43 32.14
C GLY A 497 7.00 35.94 32.08
N THR A 498 5.77 35.55 32.41
CA THR A 498 5.31 34.15 32.35
C THR A 498 5.01 33.75 30.89
N PRO A 499 5.43 32.56 30.42
CA PRO A 499 4.96 32.01 29.15
C PRO A 499 3.45 31.86 29.14
N ILE A 500 2.76 32.34 28.10
CA ILE A 500 1.28 32.24 28.01
C ILE A 500 0.78 30.79 28.07
N PHE A 501 1.57 29.82 27.59
CA PHE A 501 1.21 28.39 27.64
C PHE A 501 1.15 27.84 29.06
N ASP A 502 1.84 28.46 30.04
CA ASP A 502 1.77 28.08 31.45
C ASP A 502 0.46 28.52 32.11
N ARG A 503 -0.29 29.43 31.47
CA ARG A 503 -1.62 29.83 31.91
C ARG A 503 -2.71 28.92 31.35
N PHE A 504 -2.40 28.03 30.42
CA PHE A 504 -3.40 27.12 29.86
C PHE A 504 -3.77 26.05 30.87
N GLY A 505 -5.04 25.71 30.88
CA GLY A 505 -5.53 24.61 31.68
C GLY A 505 -5.08 23.24 31.19
N ARG A 506 -5.27 22.26 32.07
CA ARG A 506 -4.96 20.85 31.78
C ARG A 506 -5.75 20.34 30.57
N ASP A 507 -7.07 20.55 30.62
CA ASP A 507 -8.05 20.15 29.62
C ASP A 507 -8.31 21.31 28.64
N TRP A 508 -9.50 21.90 28.61
CA TRP A 508 -9.82 23.03 27.73
C TRP A 508 -9.50 24.37 28.39
N THR A 509 -9.13 25.36 27.58
CA THR A 509 -8.85 26.73 28.04
C THR A 509 -9.64 27.75 27.22
N LEU A 510 -10.34 28.68 27.88
CA LEU A 510 -10.92 29.87 27.27
C LEU A 510 -10.06 31.08 27.64
N LEU A 511 -9.36 31.63 26.67
CA LEU A 511 -8.62 32.89 26.80
C LEU A 511 -9.57 34.06 26.57
N ILE A 512 -9.53 35.04 27.47
CA ILE A 512 -10.39 36.22 27.47
C ILE A 512 -9.48 37.46 27.41
N PHE A 513 -9.54 38.23 26.33
CA PHE A 513 -8.70 39.42 26.10
C PHE A 513 -9.48 40.73 26.22
N SER A 514 -10.62 40.72 26.88
CA SER A 514 -11.53 41.86 27.00
C SER A 514 -12.14 41.91 28.40
N SER A 515 -12.18 43.10 28.99
CA SER A 515 -12.89 43.37 30.24
C SER A 515 -14.40 43.63 30.01
N GLU A 516 -14.81 43.83 28.76
CA GLU A 516 -16.22 43.91 28.36
C GLU A 516 -16.84 42.50 28.28
N ASP A 517 -18.11 42.36 28.66
CA ASP A 517 -18.88 41.12 28.48
C ASP A 517 -18.94 40.74 26.99
N CYS A 518 -18.32 39.61 26.68
CA CYS A 518 -18.24 38.98 25.36
C CYS A 518 -19.04 37.67 25.30
N GLY A 519 -19.81 37.33 26.35
CA GLY A 519 -20.54 36.06 26.47
C GLY A 519 -19.69 34.89 26.97
N GLU A 520 -18.54 35.15 27.58
CA GLU A 520 -17.68 34.14 28.23
C GLU A 520 -18.43 33.29 29.27
N ASP A 521 -19.41 33.89 29.97
CA ASP A 521 -20.24 33.18 30.94
C ASP A 521 -21.19 32.16 30.26
N PHE A 522 -21.65 32.43 29.04
CA PHE A 522 -22.44 31.46 28.27
C PHE A 522 -21.61 30.22 27.91
N LEU A 523 -20.34 30.39 27.55
CA LEU A 523 -19.41 29.29 27.30
C LEU A 523 -19.15 28.48 28.58
N HIS A 524 -18.96 29.16 29.70
CA HIS A 524 -18.74 28.50 30.98
C HIS A 524 -19.98 27.70 31.43
N GLU A 525 -21.19 28.26 31.29
CA GLU A 525 -22.43 27.57 31.62
C GLU A 525 -22.70 26.37 30.70
N ALA A 526 -22.46 26.53 29.39
CA ALA A 526 -22.56 25.45 28.43
C ALA A 526 -21.54 24.32 28.72
N ALA A 527 -20.31 24.67 29.12
CA ALA A 527 -19.29 23.69 29.50
C ALA A 527 -19.70 22.89 30.74
N ARG A 528 -20.22 23.56 31.78
CA ARG A 528 -20.79 22.88 32.97
C ARG A 528 -21.93 21.94 32.59
N THR A 529 -22.86 22.39 31.76
CA THR A 529 -24.00 21.59 31.29
C THR A 529 -23.56 20.34 30.52
N LEU A 530 -22.49 20.45 29.73
CA LEU A 530 -21.95 19.35 28.92
C LEU A 530 -20.87 18.54 29.65
N SER A 531 -20.56 18.85 30.91
CA SER A 531 -19.46 18.25 31.67
C SER A 531 -18.11 18.34 30.94
N VAL A 532 -17.83 19.49 30.32
CA VAL A 532 -16.54 19.81 29.69
C VAL A 532 -15.67 20.57 30.71
N PRO A 533 -14.50 20.05 31.11
CA PRO A 533 -13.59 20.76 31.98
C PRO A 533 -12.96 21.95 31.22
N LEU A 534 -13.43 23.16 31.51
CA LEU A 534 -13.03 24.40 30.85
C LEU A 534 -12.44 25.38 31.87
N GLU A 535 -11.17 25.74 31.68
CA GLU A 535 -10.48 26.75 32.47
C GLU A 535 -10.62 28.13 31.84
N ARG A 536 -10.96 29.15 32.64
CA ARG A 536 -11.06 30.55 32.19
C ARG A 536 -9.78 31.29 32.55
N VAL A 537 -9.17 31.94 31.56
CA VAL A 537 -7.93 32.69 31.74
C VAL A 537 -8.17 34.12 31.25
N ASN A 538 -8.22 35.06 32.19
CA ASN A 538 -8.35 36.48 31.85
C ASN A 538 -6.97 37.09 31.55
N LEU A 539 -6.88 37.74 30.39
CA LEU A 539 -5.70 38.36 29.78
C LEU A 539 -6.09 39.70 29.13
N ASP A 540 -7.13 40.36 29.65
CA ASP A 540 -7.61 41.67 29.20
C ASP A 540 -6.56 42.79 29.26
N ASP A 541 -5.68 42.73 30.26
CA ASP A 541 -4.55 43.65 30.44
C ASP A 541 -3.33 43.32 29.53
N GLU A 542 -3.32 42.16 28.85
CA GLU A 542 -2.18 41.69 28.06
C GLU A 542 -2.24 42.18 26.60
N HIS A 543 -1.91 43.46 26.39
CA HIS A 543 -2.03 44.14 25.10
C HIS A 543 -1.30 43.44 23.93
N LEU A 544 -0.10 42.90 24.16
CA LEU A 544 0.67 42.18 23.15
C LEU A 544 -0.03 40.89 22.72
N ALA A 545 -0.44 40.08 23.70
CA ALA A 545 -1.15 38.83 23.47
C ALA A 545 -2.49 39.10 22.75
N LYS A 546 -3.25 40.10 23.22
CA LYS A 546 -4.50 40.54 22.59
C LYS A 546 -4.33 40.90 21.12
N ARG A 547 -3.25 41.62 20.76
CA ARG A 547 -2.95 41.99 19.38
C ARG A 547 -2.63 40.76 18.51
N ILE A 548 -1.83 39.83 19.01
CA ILE A 548 -1.39 38.62 18.27
C ILE A 548 -2.52 37.59 18.14
N TYR A 549 -3.38 37.47 19.15
CA TYR A 549 -4.49 36.52 19.13
C TYR A 549 -5.71 37.06 18.37
N GLU A 550 -5.72 38.34 17.98
CA GLU A 550 -6.68 39.01 17.08
C GLU A 550 -8.14 39.08 17.58
N LYS A 551 -8.58 38.19 18.47
CA LYS A 551 -9.96 38.02 18.92
C LYS A 551 -10.09 38.09 20.43
N ARG A 552 -11.25 38.58 20.89
CA ARG A 552 -11.53 38.75 22.34
C ARG A 552 -11.66 37.44 23.10
N LEU A 553 -12.20 36.39 22.46
CA LEU A 553 -12.36 35.06 23.04
C LEU A 553 -11.66 34.03 22.15
N VAL A 554 -10.83 33.17 22.75
CA VAL A 554 -10.15 32.07 22.04
C VAL A 554 -10.25 30.79 22.85
N LEU A 555 -10.83 29.75 22.25
CA LEU A 555 -10.99 28.43 22.86
C LEU A 555 -9.86 27.50 22.40
N VAL A 556 -9.02 27.07 23.34
CA VAL A 556 -7.85 26.21 23.13
C VAL A 556 -8.12 24.80 23.66
N ARG A 557 -7.74 23.80 22.86
CA ARG A 557 -7.86 22.37 23.13
C ARG A 557 -6.80 21.84 24.11
N PRO A 558 -7.01 20.65 24.67
CA PRO A 558 -6.02 19.96 25.50
C PRO A 558 -4.65 19.77 24.82
N ASP A 559 -4.59 19.58 23.51
CA ASP A 559 -3.36 19.44 22.72
C ASP A 559 -2.73 20.77 22.27
N GLN A 560 -3.17 21.89 22.85
CA GLN A 560 -2.71 23.25 22.50
C GLN A 560 -2.95 23.58 21.01
N HIS A 561 -4.14 23.28 20.48
CA HIS A 561 -4.63 23.83 19.21
C HIS A 561 -5.86 24.69 19.45
N VAL A 562 -6.05 25.74 18.66
CA VAL A 562 -7.25 26.57 18.75
C VAL A 562 -8.42 25.80 18.14
N ALA A 563 -9.49 25.58 18.89
CA ALA A 563 -10.73 24.99 18.35
C ALA A 563 -11.70 26.04 17.80
N TRP A 564 -11.68 27.25 18.38
CA TRP A 564 -12.57 28.36 18.00
C TRP A 564 -12.00 29.70 18.47
N ARG A 565 -12.37 30.79 17.78
CA ARG A 565 -12.13 32.17 18.21
C ARG A 565 -13.29 33.08 17.81
N GLY A 566 -13.53 34.15 18.54
CA GLY A 566 -14.55 35.15 18.21
C GLY A 566 -14.51 36.37 19.12
N ASP A 567 -15.21 37.44 18.72
CA ASP A 567 -15.28 38.67 19.52
C ASP A 567 -16.44 38.68 20.51
N ARG A 568 -17.47 37.86 20.27
CA ARG A 568 -18.64 37.72 21.13
C ARG A 568 -19.36 36.39 20.88
N ILE A 569 -20.04 35.88 21.89
CA ILE A 569 -21.05 34.83 21.78
C ILE A 569 -22.34 35.29 22.46
N ASN A 570 -23.47 35.17 21.77
CA ASN A 570 -24.69 35.92 22.15
C ASN A 570 -25.69 35.13 23.00
N SER A 571 -25.52 33.81 23.17
CA SER A 571 -26.42 32.99 23.97
C SER A 571 -25.80 31.68 24.45
N THR A 572 -26.39 31.09 25.50
CA THR A 572 -26.05 29.76 26.02
C THR A 572 -26.28 28.67 24.97
N GLU A 573 -27.31 28.78 24.12
CA GLU A 573 -27.59 27.82 23.05
C GLU A 573 -26.48 27.83 21.99
N ALA A 574 -25.99 29.02 21.60
CA ALA A 574 -24.89 29.15 20.66
C ALA A 574 -23.59 28.56 21.26
N ALA A 575 -23.32 28.85 22.54
CA ALA A 575 -22.20 28.28 23.29
C ALA A 575 -22.29 26.75 23.39
N LYS A 576 -23.48 26.21 23.66
CA LYS A 576 -23.72 24.77 23.72
C LYS A 576 -23.50 24.10 22.37
N LYS A 577 -23.97 24.71 21.27
CA LYS A 577 -23.73 24.22 19.91
C LYS A 577 -22.24 24.20 19.59
N LEU A 578 -21.52 25.29 19.90
CA LEU A 578 -20.07 25.37 19.73
C LEU A 578 -19.37 24.23 20.47
N LEU A 579 -19.64 24.09 21.77
CA LEU A 579 -18.99 23.08 22.60
C LEU A 579 -19.36 21.66 22.18
N GLN A 580 -20.61 21.40 21.79
CA GLN A 580 -21.02 20.10 21.24
C GLN A 580 -20.19 19.72 20.00
N VAL A 581 -19.89 20.67 19.13
CA VAL A 581 -19.07 20.43 17.94
C VAL A 581 -17.62 20.14 18.30
N VAL A 582 -16.97 21.07 19.02
CA VAL A 582 -15.52 20.97 19.29
C VAL A 582 -15.17 19.82 20.23
N THR A 583 -16.15 19.34 21.00
CA THR A 583 -16.01 18.13 21.83
C THR A 583 -16.51 16.85 21.16
N GLY A 584 -16.84 16.89 19.85
CA GLY A 584 -17.21 15.70 19.07
C GLY A 584 -18.54 15.04 19.47
N ARG A 585 -19.49 15.83 20.01
CA ARG A 585 -20.86 15.41 20.37
C ARG A 585 -21.89 15.75 19.30
N ALA A 586 -21.53 16.59 18.33
CA ALA A 586 -22.37 16.94 17.19
C ALA A 586 -21.48 17.23 15.96
N LYS A 587 -21.93 16.84 14.77
CA LYS A 587 -21.22 17.14 13.52
C LYS A 587 -21.69 18.47 12.94
N LEU A 588 -20.75 19.34 12.58
CA LEU A 588 -21.03 20.50 11.72
C LEU A 588 -21.32 20.10 10.27
N TRP A 589 -20.77 18.98 9.79
CA TRP A 589 -20.70 18.68 8.36
C TRP A 589 -21.53 17.45 7.95
N LYS A 590 -22.34 17.61 6.90
CA LYS A 590 -22.87 16.49 6.10
C LYS A 590 -21.96 16.25 4.89
N GLY A 591 -21.54 14.99 4.70
CA GLY A 591 -21.26 14.35 3.40
C GLY A 591 -20.07 14.82 2.54
N GLU A 592 -19.88 16.12 2.31
CA GLU A 592 -19.05 16.61 1.19
C GLU A 592 -17.75 17.33 1.63
N ARG A 593 -17.77 18.14 2.69
CA ARG A 593 -16.55 18.83 3.19
C ARG A 593 -15.53 17.89 3.84
N ALA A 594 -15.97 16.81 4.48
CA ALA A 594 -15.06 15.80 5.06
C ALA A 594 -14.26 15.05 3.98
N ALA A 595 -14.87 14.80 2.81
CA ALA A 595 -14.19 14.20 1.66
C ALA A 595 -13.15 15.14 1.03
N ALA A 596 -13.39 16.46 1.04
CA ALA A 596 -12.45 17.47 0.56
C ALA A 596 -11.22 17.64 1.47
N VAL A 597 -11.35 17.42 2.78
CA VAL A 597 -10.24 17.44 3.74
C VAL A 597 -9.43 16.13 3.71
N ALA A 598 -10.10 15.00 3.42
CA ALA A 598 -9.46 13.72 3.17
C ALA A 598 -8.81 13.61 1.76
N ALA A 599 -9.05 14.59 0.88
CA ALA A 599 -8.50 14.60 -0.47
C ALA A 599 -6.97 14.74 -0.43
N VAL A 600 -6.29 13.82 -1.13
CA VAL A 600 -4.85 13.85 -1.38
C VAL A 600 -4.50 15.22 -1.99
N PRO A 601 -3.47 15.94 -1.49
CA PRO A 601 -3.06 17.18 -2.11
C PRO A 601 -2.77 16.95 -3.60
N LYS A 602 -3.33 17.79 -4.49
CA LYS A 602 -3.20 17.67 -5.96
C LYS A 602 -1.74 17.68 -6.46
N SER A 603 -0.78 17.98 -5.59
CA SER A 603 0.65 18.01 -5.88
C SER A 603 1.53 17.47 -4.74
N ALA A 604 1.01 16.61 -3.85
CA ALA A 604 1.88 15.89 -2.93
C ALA A 604 2.62 14.80 -3.69
N PHE A 605 3.93 14.73 -3.45
CA PHE A 605 4.91 13.77 -3.98
C PHE A 605 5.57 14.15 -5.31
N THR A 606 6.32 15.27 -5.33
CA THR A 606 7.30 15.50 -6.41
C THR A 606 8.50 14.55 -6.37
N ALA A 607 8.89 14.08 -5.18
CA ALA A 607 9.98 13.10 -4.99
C ALA A 607 9.52 11.62 -4.98
N THR A 608 8.21 11.34 -5.04
CA THR A 608 7.69 9.95 -5.04
C THR A 608 6.54 9.73 -6.04
N LYS A 609 6.60 10.38 -7.21
CA LYS A 609 5.64 10.22 -8.32
C LYS A 609 5.43 8.76 -8.78
N GLU A 610 6.25 7.82 -8.32
CA GLU A 610 6.28 6.42 -8.74
C GLU A 610 6.05 5.40 -7.60
N LEU A 611 5.71 5.82 -6.37
CA LEU A 611 5.62 4.86 -5.26
C LEU A 611 4.26 4.14 -5.14
N THR A 612 4.39 2.82 -5.06
CA THR A 612 3.36 1.77 -4.99
C THR A 612 2.57 1.82 -3.68
N THR A 613 1.29 1.46 -3.68
CA THR A 613 0.55 1.20 -2.44
C THR A 613 0.96 -0.16 -1.87
N GLN A 614 1.53 -0.18 -0.66
CA GLN A 614 1.74 -1.40 0.12
C GLN A 614 0.40 -1.87 0.70
N VAL A 615 -0.37 -2.58 -0.12
CA VAL A 615 -1.32 -3.56 0.39
C VAL A 615 -0.50 -4.79 0.82
N ASP A 616 -0.91 -5.51 1.87
CA ASP A 616 -0.43 -6.88 2.02
C ASP A 616 -0.84 -7.61 0.72
N ASP A 617 0.19 -7.96 -0.05
CA ASP A 617 0.21 -8.43 -1.44
C ASP A 617 0.05 -7.41 -2.58
N PHE A 618 1.19 -6.80 -2.93
CA PHE A 618 1.69 -6.96 -4.30
C PHE A 618 3.22 -7.14 -4.31
N LYS A 619 3.68 -8.41 -4.29
CA LYS A 619 5.11 -8.77 -4.48
C LYS A 619 5.60 -8.51 -5.91
N LEU A 620 4.69 -8.25 -6.84
CA LEU A 620 4.91 -8.41 -8.28
C LEU A 620 5.51 -7.16 -8.94
N GLU A 621 5.15 -5.96 -8.48
CA GLU A 621 5.80 -4.71 -8.93
C GLU A 621 7.26 -4.65 -8.44
N LYS A 622 7.53 -5.18 -7.23
CA LYS A 622 8.90 -5.37 -6.70
C LYS A 622 9.70 -6.46 -7.44
N MET A 623 9.04 -7.46 -8.05
CA MET A 623 9.70 -8.46 -8.90
C MET A 623 9.90 -7.98 -10.34
N GLY A 624 9.01 -7.12 -10.84
CA GLY A 624 9.11 -6.44 -12.14
C GLY A 624 10.14 -5.31 -12.17
N ALA A 625 10.46 -4.69 -11.03
CA ALA A 625 11.49 -3.66 -10.90
C ALA A 625 12.93 -4.19 -11.11
N PHE A 626 13.14 -5.50 -11.08
CA PHE A 626 14.42 -6.10 -11.46
C PHE A 626 14.55 -6.12 -12.99
N GLN A 627 15.20 -5.10 -13.54
CA GLN A 627 15.47 -4.94 -14.98
C GLN A 627 16.53 -5.92 -15.53
N MET A 628 16.91 -6.96 -14.79
CA MET A 628 17.86 -7.97 -15.28
C MET A 628 17.14 -8.91 -16.28
N PRO A 629 17.69 -9.11 -17.50
CA PRO A 629 17.09 -9.97 -18.54
C PRO A 629 16.79 -11.41 -18.08
N VAL A 630 17.69 -11.99 -17.28
CA VAL A 630 17.56 -13.30 -16.63
C VAL A 630 18.25 -13.20 -15.27
N TYR A 631 17.59 -13.67 -14.21
CA TYR A 631 18.18 -13.77 -12.88
C TYR A 631 17.69 -15.02 -12.16
N SER A 632 18.39 -15.43 -11.11
CA SER A 632 18.00 -16.58 -10.29
C SER A 632 17.82 -16.20 -8.83
N LEU A 633 16.79 -16.76 -8.20
CA LEU A 633 16.56 -16.71 -6.76
C LEU A 633 16.69 -18.13 -6.20
N MET A 634 17.35 -18.30 -5.07
CA MET A 634 17.27 -19.57 -4.34
C MET A 634 15.99 -19.58 -3.52
N LEU A 635 15.01 -20.39 -3.92
CA LEU A 635 13.76 -20.55 -3.18
C LEU A 635 13.65 -22.01 -2.72
N GLY A 636 13.62 -22.21 -1.40
CA GLY A 636 13.62 -23.56 -0.84
C GLY A 636 14.89 -24.32 -1.19
N THR A 637 14.72 -25.49 -1.80
CA THR A 637 15.83 -26.42 -2.10
C THR A 637 16.35 -26.32 -3.54
N LYS A 638 15.76 -25.45 -4.39
CA LYS A 638 16.10 -25.37 -5.82
C LYS A 638 16.18 -23.92 -6.30
N PRO A 639 17.00 -23.62 -7.31
CA PRO A 639 16.99 -22.31 -7.93
C PRO A 639 15.71 -22.09 -8.73
N THR A 640 15.15 -20.89 -8.61
CA THR A 640 14.08 -20.35 -9.44
C THR A 640 14.69 -19.32 -10.38
N ILE A 641 14.66 -19.60 -11.68
CA ILE A 641 15.12 -18.73 -12.75
C ILE A 641 13.95 -17.86 -13.20
N VAL A 642 14.13 -16.54 -13.22
CA VAL A 642 13.13 -15.60 -13.72
C VAL A 642 13.61 -15.07 -15.07
N LEU A 643 12.76 -15.20 -16.09
CA LEU A 643 13.00 -14.72 -17.44
C LEU A 643 12.23 -13.41 -17.65
N SER A 644 12.94 -12.29 -17.77
CA SER A 644 12.40 -10.96 -18.05
C SER A 644 12.80 -10.46 -19.45
N SER A 645 13.26 -11.36 -20.33
CA SER A 645 13.67 -11.05 -21.70
C SER A 645 12.93 -11.90 -22.72
N ASP A 646 12.44 -11.23 -23.76
CA ASP A 646 11.84 -11.81 -24.96
C ASP A 646 12.79 -12.81 -25.66
N ILE A 647 14.07 -12.45 -25.81
CA ILE A 647 15.11 -13.31 -26.39
C ILE A 647 15.30 -14.55 -25.52
N ALA A 648 15.40 -14.39 -24.20
CA ALA A 648 15.56 -15.53 -23.29
C ALA A 648 14.36 -16.49 -23.35
N ILE A 649 13.14 -15.94 -23.45
CA ILE A 649 11.92 -16.75 -23.63
C ILE A 649 11.96 -17.51 -24.96
N LYS A 650 12.33 -16.86 -26.06
CA LYS A 650 12.44 -17.52 -27.37
C LYS A 650 13.48 -18.64 -27.34
N GLU A 651 14.64 -18.40 -26.75
CA GLU A 651 15.72 -19.39 -26.71
C GLU A 651 15.39 -20.57 -25.78
N LEU A 652 14.86 -20.31 -24.59
CA LEU A 652 14.68 -21.34 -23.58
C LEU A 652 13.30 -22.02 -23.67
N LEU A 653 12.22 -21.25 -23.74
CA LEU A 653 10.86 -21.81 -23.71
C LEU A 653 10.38 -22.26 -25.10
N ASP A 654 10.66 -21.50 -26.16
CA ASP A 654 10.25 -21.86 -27.52
C ASP A 654 11.20 -22.89 -28.14
N LYS A 655 12.46 -22.51 -28.40
CA LYS A 655 13.44 -23.36 -29.11
C LYS A 655 13.81 -24.60 -28.30
N ARG A 656 14.00 -24.46 -26.99
CA ARG A 656 14.35 -25.57 -26.08
C ARG A 656 13.16 -26.13 -25.31
N GLY A 657 11.94 -26.00 -25.86
CA GLY A 657 10.71 -26.48 -25.21
C GLY A 657 10.70 -27.96 -24.82
N GLY A 658 11.55 -28.81 -25.40
CA GLY A 658 11.72 -30.20 -24.93
C GLY A 658 12.32 -30.33 -23.52
N ILE A 659 13.02 -29.30 -23.05
CA ILE A 659 13.68 -29.24 -21.74
C ILE A 659 12.83 -28.43 -20.75
N TYR A 660 12.24 -27.32 -21.20
CA TYR A 660 11.59 -26.31 -20.35
C TYR A 660 10.07 -26.44 -20.22
N SER A 661 9.43 -27.50 -20.72
CA SER A 661 7.96 -27.64 -20.69
C SER A 661 7.40 -28.42 -19.48
N ASP A 662 8.24 -28.86 -18.53
CA ASP A 662 7.76 -29.50 -17.30
C ASP A 662 7.17 -28.46 -16.33
N ARG A 663 6.53 -28.93 -15.26
CA ARG A 663 6.03 -28.10 -14.16
C ARG A 663 6.78 -28.43 -12.87
N PRO A 664 6.98 -27.46 -11.96
CA PRO A 664 7.52 -27.75 -10.64
C PRO A 664 6.57 -28.67 -9.87
N ASP A 665 7.08 -29.22 -8.77
CA ASP A 665 6.28 -30.03 -7.85
C ASP A 665 5.36 -29.09 -7.05
N LEU A 666 4.07 -29.06 -7.43
CA LEU A 666 3.06 -28.16 -6.86
C LEU A 666 2.06 -28.99 -6.06
N TYR A 667 2.47 -29.42 -4.87
CA TYR A 667 1.76 -30.43 -4.08
C TYR A 667 0.32 -30.00 -3.76
N ILE A 668 0.12 -28.79 -3.23
CA ILE A 668 -1.23 -28.36 -2.87
C ILE A 668 -2.07 -28.05 -4.10
N SER A 669 -1.53 -27.33 -5.08
CA SER A 669 -2.30 -26.90 -6.27
C SER A 669 -2.65 -28.06 -7.20
N GLN A 670 -1.72 -28.97 -7.45
CA GLN A 670 -1.88 -30.08 -8.39
C GLN A 670 -2.40 -31.34 -7.70
N ASP A 671 -1.77 -31.80 -6.63
CA ASP A 671 -2.12 -33.11 -6.05
C ASP A 671 -3.34 -33.03 -5.14
N VAL A 672 -3.41 -32.01 -4.27
CA VAL A 672 -4.49 -31.88 -3.30
C VAL A 672 -5.72 -31.20 -3.88
N ALA A 673 -5.58 -30.01 -4.46
CA ALA A 673 -6.70 -29.18 -4.91
C ALA A 673 -7.24 -29.60 -6.29
N SER A 674 -6.54 -30.49 -6.99
CA SER A 674 -6.92 -30.94 -8.33
C SER A 674 -6.87 -32.46 -8.52
N GLY A 675 -6.53 -33.24 -7.49
CA GLY A 675 -6.40 -34.70 -7.58
C GLY A 675 -5.35 -35.18 -8.60
N GLY A 676 -4.43 -34.32 -9.05
CA GLY A 676 -3.50 -34.61 -10.13
C GLY A 676 -4.08 -34.49 -11.55
N HIS A 677 -5.28 -33.93 -11.72
CA HIS A 677 -5.98 -33.90 -13.01
C HIS A 677 -5.97 -32.54 -13.74
N ARG A 678 -5.65 -31.43 -13.07
CA ARG A 678 -5.73 -30.07 -13.64
C ARG A 678 -4.62 -29.81 -14.67
N LEU A 679 -5.00 -29.39 -15.88
CA LEU A 679 -4.10 -29.34 -17.03
C LEU A 679 -3.01 -28.26 -16.94
N VAL A 680 -3.36 -27.07 -16.43
CA VAL A 680 -2.48 -25.88 -16.45
C VAL A 680 -1.16 -26.10 -15.68
N VAL A 681 -1.25 -26.82 -14.57
CA VAL A 681 -0.13 -27.17 -13.65
C VAL A 681 0.31 -28.63 -13.75
N MET A 682 -0.27 -29.41 -14.68
CA MET A 682 0.14 -30.80 -14.92
C MET A 682 1.57 -30.89 -15.46
N ARG A 683 2.37 -31.76 -14.85
CA ARG A 683 3.75 -32.08 -15.27
C ARG A 683 3.80 -32.67 -16.68
N TYR A 684 4.91 -32.45 -17.37
CA TYR A 684 5.11 -32.93 -18.73
C TYR A 684 5.30 -34.45 -18.73
N GLY A 685 4.50 -35.15 -19.52
CA GLY A 685 4.53 -36.61 -19.62
C GLY A 685 3.56 -37.11 -20.69
N GLU A 686 3.44 -38.42 -20.84
CA GLU A 686 2.54 -39.04 -21.82
C GLU A 686 1.09 -38.58 -21.66
N ARG A 687 0.57 -38.60 -20.42
CA ARG A 687 -0.77 -38.10 -20.09
C ARG A 687 -1.01 -36.67 -20.56
N TRP A 688 -0.09 -35.75 -20.25
CA TRP A 688 -0.19 -34.36 -20.68
C TRP A 688 -0.15 -34.25 -22.21
N ARG A 689 0.74 -35.00 -22.89
CA ARG A 689 0.86 -35.00 -24.35
C ARG A 689 -0.42 -35.49 -25.03
N THR A 690 -1.05 -36.54 -24.49
CA THR A 690 -2.33 -37.05 -24.98
C THR A 690 -3.42 -35.99 -24.84
N ILE A 691 -3.60 -35.42 -23.64
CA ILE A 691 -4.61 -34.36 -23.40
C ILE A 691 -4.36 -33.15 -24.29
N HIS A 692 -3.12 -32.68 -24.37
CA HIS A 692 -2.74 -31.52 -25.19
C HIS A 692 -3.01 -31.76 -26.67
N ARG A 693 -2.75 -32.97 -27.20
CA ARG A 693 -3.08 -33.34 -28.59
C ARG A 693 -4.58 -33.31 -28.83
N LEU A 694 -5.37 -33.86 -27.90
CA LEU A 694 -6.84 -33.83 -28.00
C LEU A 694 -7.36 -32.40 -28.06
N ILE A 695 -6.91 -31.53 -27.15
CA ILE A 695 -7.32 -30.12 -27.11
C ILE A 695 -6.88 -29.35 -28.36
N HIS A 696 -5.69 -29.63 -28.89
CA HIS A 696 -5.22 -28.97 -30.12
C HIS A 696 -6.14 -29.26 -31.31
N ASN A 697 -6.62 -30.50 -31.43
CA ASN A 697 -7.49 -30.91 -32.53
C ASN A 697 -8.85 -30.22 -32.51
N ILE A 698 -9.34 -29.82 -31.32
CA ILE A 698 -10.65 -29.16 -31.14
C ILE A 698 -10.56 -27.62 -31.09
N LEU A 699 -9.39 -27.02 -30.82
CA LEU A 699 -9.23 -25.55 -30.70
C LEU A 699 -8.37 -24.91 -31.80
N ASN A 700 -7.86 -25.67 -32.77
CA ASN A 700 -7.07 -25.10 -33.87
C ASN A 700 -7.85 -24.06 -34.69
N ILE A 701 -7.14 -23.24 -35.46
CA ILE A 701 -7.68 -22.10 -36.21
C ILE A 701 -8.92 -22.43 -37.08
N LYS A 702 -8.96 -23.63 -37.70
CA LYS A 702 -10.08 -24.07 -38.56
C LYS A 702 -11.32 -24.39 -37.74
N VAL A 703 -11.16 -25.07 -36.60
CA VAL A 703 -12.28 -25.43 -35.72
C VAL A 703 -12.76 -24.19 -34.95
N ALA A 704 -11.83 -23.35 -34.49
CA ALA A 704 -12.15 -22.09 -33.81
C ALA A 704 -13.06 -21.17 -34.63
N ALA A 705 -12.94 -21.18 -35.96
CA ALA A 705 -13.81 -20.38 -36.84
C ALA A 705 -15.28 -20.84 -36.84
N LYS A 706 -15.55 -22.12 -36.51
CA LYS A 706 -16.92 -22.65 -36.44
C LYS A 706 -17.69 -22.15 -35.22
N TYR A 707 -17.02 -21.63 -34.18
CA TYR A 707 -17.66 -21.12 -32.97
C TYR A 707 -18.10 -19.65 -33.07
N ILE A 708 -17.85 -18.98 -34.20
CA ILE A 708 -18.21 -17.57 -34.43
C ILE A 708 -19.70 -17.28 -34.14
N PRO A 709 -20.68 -18.15 -34.52
CA PRO A 709 -22.08 -17.90 -34.17
C PRO A 709 -22.35 -17.85 -32.66
N TYR A 710 -21.64 -18.65 -31.85
CA TYR A 710 -21.75 -18.57 -30.37
C TYR A 710 -21.14 -17.28 -29.84
N GLN A 711 -19.98 -16.87 -30.38
CA GLN A 711 -19.35 -15.59 -30.02
C GLN A 711 -20.25 -14.40 -30.38
N ASP A 712 -20.90 -14.46 -31.55
CA ASP A 712 -21.81 -13.43 -32.03
C ASP A 712 -23.03 -13.27 -31.11
N LEU A 713 -23.71 -14.39 -30.80
CA LEU A 713 -24.87 -14.40 -29.91
C LEU A 713 -24.52 -13.83 -28.54
N GLU A 714 -23.51 -14.39 -27.87
CA GLU A 714 -23.20 -13.97 -26.50
C GLU A 714 -22.73 -12.52 -26.42
N ASN A 715 -22.05 -12.01 -27.46
CA ASN A 715 -21.72 -10.59 -27.53
C ASN A 715 -22.98 -9.72 -27.65
N LYS A 716 -23.98 -10.11 -28.45
CA LYS A 716 -25.25 -9.36 -28.52
C LYS A 716 -25.95 -9.32 -27.15
N VAL A 717 -25.98 -10.45 -26.45
CA VAL A 717 -26.56 -10.52 -25.09
C VAL A 717 -25.72 -9.74 -24.07
N LEU A 718 -24.40 -9.64 -24.25
CA LEU A 718 -23.55 -8.74 -23.44
C LEU A 718 -23.98 -7.27 -23.62
N LEU A 719 -24.15 -6.81 -24.86
CA LEU A 719 -24.59 -5.42 -25.13
C LEU A 719 -25.96 -5.13 -24.51
N LYS A 720 -26.92 -6.07 -24.59
CA LYS A 720 -28.20 -5.94 -23.91
C LYS A 720 -28.05 -5.86 -22.38
N GLY A 721 -27.16 -6.67 -21.80
CA GLY A 721 -26.84 -6.57 -20.37
C GLY A 721 -26.35 -5.17 -19.98
N LEU A 722 -25.47 -4.59 -20.80
CA LEU A 722 -24.98 -3.22 -20.59
C LEU A 722 -26.05 -2.14 -20.82
N LEU A 723 -27.06 -2.38 -21.66
CA LEU A 723 -28.21 -1.47 -21.80
C LEU A 723 -29.17 -1.54 -20.60
N ASP A 724 -29.45 -2.75 -20.13
CA ASP A 724 -30.50 -2.99 -19.13
C ASP A 724 -29.98 -2.76 -17.69
N ALA A 725 -28.70 -3.04 -17.44
CA ALA A 725 -28.04 -2.85 -16.15
C ALA A 725 -26.61 -2.32 -16.35
N PRO A 726 -26.44 -1.01 -16.66
CA PRO A 726 -25.14 -0.38 -16.92
C PRO A 726 -24.31 -0.11 -15.65
N GLY A 727 -24.81 -0.48 -14.47
CA GLY A 727 -24.20 -0.17 -13.19
C GLY A 727 -22.83 -0.82 -13.00
N SER A 728 -21.96 -0.13 -12.26
CA SER A 728 -20.58 -0.59 -11.99
C SER A 728 -20.53 -1.92 -11.21
N GLU A 729 -21.58 -2.25 -10.45
CA GLU A 729 -21.73 -3.52 -9.73
C GLU A 729 -22.03 -4.71 -10.65
N ASP A 730 -22.61 -4.47 -11.82
CA ASP A 730 -23.07 -5.51 -12.74
C ASP A 730 -22.15 -5.69 -13.94
N LEU A 731 -21.33 -4.68 -14.26
CA LEU A 731 -20.39 -4.72 -15.39
C LEU A 731 -19.57 -6.02 -15.43
N PHE A 732 -18.89 -6.37 -14.33
CA PHE A 732 -18.04 -7.56 -14.33
C PHE A 732 -18.86 -8.85 -14.35
N LYS A 733 -20.07 -8.85 -13.80
CA LYS A 733 -21.01 -9.99 -13.86
C LYS A 733 -21.45 -10.25 -15.31
N HIS A 734 -21.75 -9.19 -16.07
CA HIS A 734 -22.09 -9.32 -17.50
C HIS A 734 -20.94 -9.90 -18.32
N LEU A 735 -19.71 -9.44 -18.08
CA LEU A 735 -18.49 -9.96 -18.74
C LEU A 735 -18.21 -11.42 -18.37
N ARG A 736 -18.34 -11.78 -17.09
CA ARG A 736 -18.20 -13.15 -16.61
C ARG A 736 -19.27 -14.07 -17.19
N ARG A 737 -20.52 -13.63 -17.26
CA ARG A 737 -21.60 -14.39 -17.91
C ARG A 737 -21.37 -14.56 -19.39
N PHE A 738 -20.94 -13.51 -20.11
CA PHE A 738 -20.60 -13.58 -21.53
C PHE A 738 -19.58 -14.69 -21.81
N SER A 739 -18.43 -14.63 -21.13
CA SER A 739 -17.32 -15.56 -21.32
C SER A 739 -17.65 -16.98 -20.83
N TYR A 740 -18.38 -17.11 -19.72
CA TYR A 740 -18.87 -18.39 -19.20
C TYR A 740 -19.88 -19.04 -20.16
N SER A 741 -20.93 -18.32 -20.56
CA SER A 741 -21.96 -18.83 -21.48
C SER A 741 -21.37 -19.23 -22.83
N LEU A 742 -20.39 -18.47 -23.34
CA LEU A 742 -19.65 -18.85 -24.54
C LEU A 742 -18.89 -20.17 -24.32
N SER A 743 -18.18 -20.29 -23.20
CA SER A 743 -17.39 -21.49 -22.87
C SER A 743 -18.28 -22.71 -22.69
N THR A 744 -19.42 -22.60 -21.97
CA THR A 744 -20.33 -23.72 -21.77
C THR A 744 -20.99 -24.18 -23.07
N GLN A 745 -21.31 -23.26 -24.00
CA GLN A 745 -21.82 -23.63 -25.32
C GLN A 745 -20.78 -24.40 -26.13
N MET A 746 -19.56 -23.89 -26.16
CA MET A 746 -18.48 -24.53 -26.91
C MET A 746 -18.12 -25.89 -26.33
N ILE A 747 -18.13 -26.02 -25.00
CA ILE A 747 -17.65 -27.22 -24.31
C ILE A 747 -18.76 -28.27 -24.16
N PHE A 748 -19.93 -27.87 -23.68
CA PHE A 748 -21.04 -28.76 -23.28
C PHE A 748 -22.31 -28.60 -24.12
N GLY A 749 -22.38 -27.59 -25.00
CA GLY A 749 -23.52 -27.38 -25.88
C GLY A 749 -24.69 -26.61 -25.26
N TYR A 750 -24.57 -26.05 -24.06
CA TYR A 750 -25.65 -25.28 -23.42
C TYR A 750 -25.25 -23.85 -23.03
N ARG A 751 -26.26 -22.98 -22.97
CA ARG A 751 -26.16 -21.55 -22.65
C ARG A 751 -26.36 -21.26 -21.17
N CYS A 752 -25.69 -20.23 -20.67
CA CYS A 752 -25.96 -19.61 -19.38
C CYS A 752 -26.63 -18.24 -19.63
N PRO A 753 -27.97 -18.16 -19.66
CA PRO A 753 -28.68 -16.93 -20.03
C PRO A 753 -28.61 -15.84 -18.95
N ASP A 754 -28.42 -16.21 -17.68
CA ASP A 754 -28.43 -15.31 -16.54
C ASP A 754 -27.09 -15.36 -15.79
N PHE A 755 -26.60 -14.22 -15.30
CA PHE A 755 -25.38 -14.15 -14.49
C PHE A 755 -25.60 -14.65 -13.05
N ARG A 756 -26.85 -14.90 -12.66
CA ARG A 756 -27.25 -15.48 -11.36
C ARG A 756 -27.25 -17.01 -11.34
N ASP A 757 -26.88 -17.67 -12.44
CA ASP A 757 -26.80 -19.13 -12.49
C ASP A 757 -25.82 -19.66 -11.42
N GLU A 758 -26.29 -20.57 -10.57
CA GLU A 758 -25.50 -21.13 -9.47
C GLU A 758 -24.23 -21.84 -9.95
N ARG A 759 -24.25 -22.44 -11.15
CA ARG A 759 -23.07 -23.12 -11.73
C ARG A 759 -21.99 -22.12 -12.11
N LEU A 760 -22.37 -20.92 -12.56
CA LEU A 760 -21.42 -19.83 -12.81
C LEU A 760 -20.76 -19.41 -11.50
N ALA A 761 -21.55 -19.20 -10.44
CA ALA A 761 -21.02 -18.88 -9.11
C ALA A 761 -20.09 -19.98 -8.58
N GLN A 762 -20.47 -21.25 -8.78
CA GLN A 762 -19.68 -22.41 -8.38
C GLN A 762 -18.35 -22.49 -9.15
N LEU A 763 -18.32 -22.20 -10.45
CA LEU A 763 -17.06 -22.13 -11.22
C LEU A 763 -16.10 -21.11 -10.60
N PHE A 764 -16.56 -19.87 -10.37
CA PHE A 764 -15.69 -18.83 -9.82
C PHE A 764 -15.31 -19.10 -8.36
N TYR A 765 -16.15 -19.81 -7.59
CA TYR A 765 -15.75 -20.33 -6.28
C TYR A 765 -14.56 -21.30 -6.39
N VAL A 766 -14.60 -22.23 -7.35
CA VAL A 766 -13.52 -23.21 -7.56
C VAL A 766 -12.24 -22.53 -8.06
N VAL A 767 -12.34 -21.63 -9.04
CA VAL A 767 -11.18 -20.90 -9.60
C VAL A 767 -10.52 -20.02 -8.54
N ASN A 768 -11.30 -19.18 -7.84
CA ASN A 768 -10.77 -18.30 -6.80
C ASN A 768 -10.25 -19.08 -5.60
N GLY A 769 -10.98 -20.12 -5.18
CA GLY A 769 -10.57 -21.01 -4.10
C GLY A 769 -9.27 -21.75 -4.41
N TRP A 770 -9.08 -22.18 -5.66
CA TRP A 770 -7.83 -22.79 -6.13
C TRP A 770 -6.67 -21.78 -6.14
N SER A 771 -6.89 -20.55 -6.59
CA SER A 771 -5.88 -19.47 -6.53
C SER A 771 -5.46 -19.21 -5.08
N GLU A 772 -6.43 -19.04 -4.18
CA GLU A 772 -6.19 -18.72 -2.77
C GLU A 772 -5.38 -19.81 -2.05
N VAL A 773 -5.71 -21.10 -2.27
CA VAL A 773 -4.92 -22.18 -1.64
C VAL A 773 -3.51 -22.27 -2.22
N SER A 774 -3.35 -22.02 -3.52
CA SER A 774 -2.05 -22.07 -4.21
C SER A 774 -1.12 -20.95 -3.74
N GLU A 775 -1.67 -19.79 -3.41
CA GLU A 775 -0.89 -18.62 -2.95
C GLU A 775 -0.62 -18.62 -1.45
N SER A 776 -1.28 -19.48 -0.68
CA SER A 776 -1.11 -19.54 0.76
C SER A 776 0.34 -19.81 1.18
N ALA A 777 0.80 -19.17 2.26
CA ALA A 777 2.17 -19.32 2.77
C ALA A 777 2.52 -20.78 3.08
N SER A 778 1.56 -21.56 3.60
CA SER A 778 1.72 -23.00 3.85
C SER A 778 1.86 -23.81 2.56
N SER A 779 1.20 -23.43 1.46
CA SER A 779 1.41 -24.06 0.15
C SER A 779 2.81 -23.80 -0.36
N GLN A 780 3.22 -22.53 -0.38
CA GLN A 780 4.55 -22.16 -0.85
C GLN A 780 5.64 -22.87 -0.05
N LEU A 781 5.51 -22.97 1.28
CA LEU A 781 6.46 -23.71 2.09
C LEU A 781 6.46 -25.22 1.78
N ALA A 782 5.29 -25.84 1.57
CA ALA A 782 5.19 -27.26 1.22
C ALA A 782 5.79 -27.58 -0.16
N ASP A 783 5.66 -26.67 -1.12
CA ASP A 783 6.24 -26.81 -2.46
C ASP A 783 7.76 -26.57 -2.44
N LEU A 784 8.23 -25.61 -1.65
CA LEU A 784 9.66 -25.29 -1.50
C LEU A 784 10.44 -26.31 -0.67
N TYR A 785 9.77 -26.94 0.30
CA TYR A 785 10.35 -27.90 1.25
C TYR A 785 9.53 -29.20 1.30
N PRO A 786 9.85 -30.19 0.44
CA PRO A 786 9.07 -31.43 0.32
C PRO A 786 8.86 -32.22 1.61
N MET A 787 9.72 -32.06 2.63
CA MET A 787 9.50 -32.69 3.93
C MET A 787 8.21 -32.23 4.62
N LEU A 788 7.75 -31.01 4.35
CA LEU A 788 6.52 -30.46 4.92
C LEU A 788 5.26 -31.09 4.30
N GLN A 789 5.35 -31.65 3.09
CA GLN A 789 4.24 -32.39 2.46
C GLN A 789 3.86 -33.65 3.25
N LYS A 790 4.75 -34.17 4.08
CA LYS A 790 4.52 -35.35 4.93
C LYS A 790 3.82 -35.02 6.25
N LEU A 791 3.58 -33.74 6.56
CA LEU A 791 2.91 -33.35 7.79
C LEU A 791 1.43 -33.80 7.78
N PRO A 792 0.88 -34.21 8.93
CA PRO A 792 -0.54 -34.53 9.04
C PRO A 792 -1.43 -33.36 8.58
N SER A 793 -2.54 -33.68 7.90
CA SER A 793 -3.42 -32.66 7.29
C SER A 793 -4.03 -31.65 8.27
N PHE A 794 -4.10 -31.96 9.58
CA PHE A 794 -4.57 -31.02 10.59
C PHE A 794 -3.56 -29.88 10.85
N MET A 795 -2.28 -30.07 10.54
CA MET A 795 -1.23 -29.05 10.68
C MET A 795 -1.11 -28.15 9.44
N LEU A 796 -1.76 -28.50 8.33
CA LEU A 796 -1.73 -27.78 7.07
C LEU A 796 -3.14 -27.36 6.64
N PRO A 797 -3.65 -26.20 7.12
CA PRO A 797 -5.00 -25.73 6.79
C PRO A 797 -5.30 -25.68 5.27
N SER A 798 -4.31 -25.34 4.46
CA SER A 798 -4.41 -25.31 2.99
C SER A 798 -4.74 -26.67 2.38
N VAL A 799 -4.35 -27.78 3.01
CA VAL A 799 -4.68 -29.14 2.54
C VAL A 799 -6.17 -29.41 2.71
N ARG A 800 -6.76 -29.04 3.86
CA ARG A 800 -8.21 -29.20 4.10
C ARG A 800 -9.02 -28.38 3.11
N LYS A 801 -8.66 -27.11 2.93
CA LYS A 801 -9.33 -26.22 1.97
C LYS A 801 -9.13 -26.71 0.53
N GLY A 802 -7.92 -27.13 0.16
CA GLY A 802 -7.62 -27.71 -1.14
C GLY A 802 -8.48 -28.93 -1.45
N ARG A 803 -8.64 -29.88 -0.51
CA ARG A 803 -9.52 -31.04 -0.70
C ARG A 803 -10.98 -30.65 -0.90
N HIS A 804 -11.46 -29.62 -0.21
CA HIS A 804 -12.81 -29.13 -0.41
C HIS A 804 -12.99 -28.48 -1.78
N VAL A 805 -12.05 -27.63 -2.21
CA VAL A 805 -12.04 -27.05 -3.56
C VAL A 805 -12.00 -28.15 -4.63
N HIS A 806 -11.17 -29.18 -4.44
CA HIS A 806 -11.12 -30.34 -5.31
C HIS A 806 -12.47 -31.06 -5.41
N GLN A 807 -13.13 -31.28 -4.27
CA GLN A 807 -14.43 -31.94 -4.22
C GLN A 807 -15.47 -31.15 -5.01
N VAL A 808 -15.62 -29.85 -4.73
CA VAL A 808 -16.60 -28.97 -5.40
C VAL A 808 -16.32 -28.87 -6.90
N GLY A 809 -15.05 -28.70 -7.30
CA GLY A 809 -14.65 -28.65 -8.70
C GLY A 809 -14.91 -29.98 -9.42
N ARG A 810 -14.55 -31.10 -8.79
CA ARG A 810 -14.79 -32.44 -9.36
C ARG A 810 -16.28 -32.69 -9.57
N GLU A 811 -17.12 -32.34 -8.60
CA GLU A 811 -18.58 -32.45 -8.71
C GLU A 811 -19.10 -31.64 -9.90
N LEU A 812 -18.78 -30.35 -9.97
CA LEU A 812 -19.16 -29.46 -11.07
C LEU A 812 -18.72 -30.01 -12.45
N TYR A 813 -17.43 -30.29 -12.63
CA TYR A 813 -16.90 -30.68 -13.94
C TYR A 813 -17.39 -32.04 -14.40
N THR A 814 -17.46 -33.00 -13.48
CA THR A 814 -17.90 -34.36 -13.81
C THR A 814 -19.39 -34.37 -14.09
N GLU A 815 -20.20 -33.62 -13.36
CA GLU A 815 -21.63 -33.47 -13.64
C GLU A 815 -21.87 -32.89 -15.04
N HIS A 816 -21.15 -31.82 -15.40
CA HIS A 816 -21.29 -31.21 -16.72
C HIS A 816 -20.89 -32.18 -17.84
N TRP A 817 -19.78 -32.92 -17.65
CA TRP A 817 -19.35 -33.96 -18.58
C TRP A 817 -20.38 -35.09 -18.71
N LEU A 818 -20.85 -35.65 -17.59
CA LEU A 818 -21.80 -36.76 -17.59
C LEU A 818 -23.13 -36.37 -18.21
N LYS A 819 -23.60 -35.14 -17.95
CA LYS A 819 -24.80 -34.60 -18.58
C LYS A 819 -24.63 -34.47 -20.09
N ALA A 820 -23.54 -33.84 -20.56
CA ALA A 820 -23.26 -33.73 -21.99
C ALA A 820 -23.11 -35.11 -22.67
N LYS A 821 -22.43 -36.06 -22.00
CA LYS A 821 -22.27 -37.45 -22.46
C LYS A 821 -23.62 -38.16 -22.58
N GLN A 822 -24.51 -37.97 -21.62
CA GLN A 822 -25.86 -38.55 -21.66
C GLN A 822 -26.71 -37.93 -22.77
N ASP A 823 -26.72 -36.60 -22.89
CA ASP A 823 -27.47 -35.89 -23.91
C ASP A 823 -27.00 -36.28 -25.34
N LEU A 824 -25.68 -36.47 -25.52
CA LEU A 824 -25.15 -37.01 -26.77
C LEU A 824 -25.67 -38.43 -27.03
N LYS A 825 -25.63 -39.34 -26.05
CA LYS A 825 -26.17 -40.71 -26.22
C LYS A 825 -27.67 -40.72 -26.54
N ASP A 826 -28.44 -39.82 -25.93
CA ASP A 826 -29.88 -39.70 -26.12
C ASP A 826 -30.24 -38.98 -27.43
N GLY A 827 -29.24 -38.48 -28.17
CA GLY A 827 -29.42 -37.74 -29.43
C GLY A 827 -30.07 -36.37 -29.25
N THR A 828 -30.02 -35.81 -28.03
CA THR A 828 -30.50 -34.46 -27.67
C THR A 828 -29.37 -33.45 -27.51
N GLY A 829 -28.12 -33.92 -27.46
CA GLY A 829 -26.93 -33.08 -27.30
C GLY A 829 -26.66 -32.16 -28.50
N LEU A 830 -26.22 -30.94 -28.21
CA LEU A 830 -25.86 -29.93 -29.21
C LEU A 830 -24.36 -30.01 -29.57
N PRO A 831 -23.94 -29.53 -30.76
CA PRO A 831 -22.55 -29.60 -31.21
C PRO A 831 -21.60 -28.85 -30.27
N CYS A 832 -20.70 -29.59 -29.65
CA CYS A 832 -19.73 -29.07 -28.71
C CYS A 832 -18.46 -29.93 -28.69
N ILE A 833 -17.46 -29.50 -27.92
CA ILE A 833 -16.19 -30.21 -27.74
C ILE A 833 -16.41 -31.63 -27.16
N CYS A 834 -17.44 -31.82 -26.32
CA CYS A 834 -17.74 -33.13 -25.74
C CYS A 834 -18.00 -34.22 -26.80
N ASN A 835 -18.43 -33.87 -28.02
CA ASN A 835 -18.63 -34.81 -29.12
C ASN A 835 -17.34 -35.56 -29.47
N ASP A 836 -16.23 -34.85 -29.64
CA ASP A 836 -14.94 -35.44 -30.00
C ASP A 836 -14.29 -36.13 -28.79
N LEU A 837 -14.52 -35.60 -27.58
CA LEU A 837 -14.02 -36.21 -26.34
C LEU A 837 -14.70 -37.54 -26.02
N LEU A 838 -15.96 -37.74 -26.41
CA LEU A 838 -16.64 -39.02 -26.23
C LEU A 838 -15.97 -40.16 -27.02
N LEU A 839 -15.51 -39.86 -28.24
CA LEU A 839 -14.74 -40.79 -29.06
C LEU A 839 -13.34 -41.00 -28.48
N ALA A 840 -12.66 -39.91 -28.11
CA ALA A 840 -11.33 -39.95 -27.53
C ALA A 840 -11.29 -40.71 -26.20
N GLN A 841 -12.36 -40.65 -25.40
CA GLN A 841 -12.47 -41.35 -24.13
C GLN A 841 -12.30 -42.87 -24.32
N GLN A 842 -12.92 -43.42 -25.37
CA GLN A 842 -12.85 -44.85 -25.69
C GLN A 842 -11.48 -45.24 -26.25
N SER A 843 -10.92 -44.46 -27.18
CA SER A 843 -9.64 -44.79 -27.82
C SER A 843 -8.43 -44.61 -26.90
N GLU A 844 -8.48 -43.67 -25.96
CA GLU A 844 -7.37 -43.31 -25.07
C GLU A 844 -7.58 -43.82 -23.63
N ASN A 845 -8.64 -44.62 -23.38
CA ASN A 845 -8.98 -45.23 -22.09
C ASN A 845 -9.03 -44.24 -20.91
N LEU A 846 -9.72 -43.11 -21.09
CA LEU A 846 -9.82 -42.05 -20.08
C LEU A 846 -11.03 -42.26 -19.14
N SER A 847 -10.85 -42.05 -17.84
CA SER A 847 -11.96 -42.07 -16.88
C SER A 847 -12.88 -40.85 -17.04
N ASP A 848 -14.14 -40.96 -16.60
CA ASP A 848 -15.07 -39.81 -16.62
C ASP A 848 -14.55 -38.61 -15.82
N GLU A 849 -13.88 -38.85 -14.70
CA GLU A 849 -13.22 -37.80 -13.92
C GLU A 849 -12.07 -37.14 -14.69
N ALA A 850 -11.26 -37.93 -15.41
CA ALA A 850 -10.18 -37.38 -16.23
C ALA A 850 -10.73 -36.51 -17.36
N VAL A 851 -11.80 -36.93 -18.03
CA VAL A 851 -12.46 -36.10 -19.06
C VAL A 851 -13.12 -34.88 -18.44
N GLY A 852 -13.78 -35.03 -17.29
CA GLY A 852 -14.33 -33.93 -16.49
C GLY A 852 -13.30 -32.82 -16.25
N TYR A 853 -12.10 -33.17 -15.79
CA TYR A 853 -11.04 -32.16 -15.58
C TYR A 853 -10.47 -31.57 -16.88
N ILE A 854 -10.50 -32.28 -18.01
CA ILE A 854 -10.13 -31.72 -19.32
C ILE A 854 -11.10 -30.61 -19.70
N VAL A 855 -12.40 -30.89 -19.68
CA VAL A 855 -13.44 -29.90 -20.00
C VAL A 855 -13.55 -28.79 -18.96
N GLY A 856 -13.34 -29.12 -17.68
CA GLY A 856 -13.25 -28.15 -16.58
C GLY A 856 -12.10 -27.16 -16.78
N SER A 857 -10.90 -27.65 -17.12
CA SER A 857 -9.74 -26.76 -17.37
C SER A 857 -9.98 -25.81 -18.55
N LEU A 858 -10.70 -26.26 -19.58
CA LEU A 858 -11.11 -25.41 -20.71
C LEU A 858 -12.14 -24.35 -20.27
N LEU A 859 -13.10 -24.74 -19.43
CA LEU A 859 -14.13 -23.86 -18.91
C LEU A 859 -13.54 -22.75 -18.03
N GLU A 860 -12.65 -23.11 -17.11
CA GLU A 860 -11.95 -22.15 -16.24
C GLU A 860 -11.14 -21.14 -17.06
N GLY A 861 -10.30 -21.63 -17.98
CA GLY A 861 -9.43 -20.78 -18.79
C GLY A 861 -10.20 -19.88 -19.75
N GLY A 862 -11.27 -20.36 -20.37
CA GLY A 862 -12.08 -19.56 -21.30
C GLY A 862 -12.89 -18.45 -20.62
N SER A 863 -13.34 -18.70 -19.38
CA SER A 863 -14.25 -17.81 -18.66
C SER A 863 -13.53 -16.67 -17.95
N ASP A 864 -12.56 -16.96 -17.07
CA ASP A 864 -12.00 -15.94 -16.19
C ASP A 864 -11.07 -14.95 -16.91
N THR A 865 -10.18 -15.44 -17.79
CA THR A 865 -9.17 -14.57 -18.42
C THR A 865 -9.77 -13.62 -19.45
N THR A 866 -10.76 -14.09 -20.22
CA THR A 866 -11.42 -13.28 -21.26
C THR A 866 -12.22 -12.14 -20.61
N SER A 867 -13.01 -12.45 -19.57
CA SER A 867 -13.78 -11.43 -18.84
C SER A 867 -12.87 -10.42 -18.14
N SER A 868 -11.78 -10.88 -17.53
CA SER A 868 -10.76 -10.03 -16.88
C SER A 868 -10.09 -9.07 -17.88
N THR A 869 -9.71 -9.55 -19.06
CA THR A 869 -9.10 -8.71 -20.12
C THR A 869 -10.09 -7.66 -20.64
N MET A 870 -11.35 -8.04 -20.87
CA MET A 870 -12.39 -7.09 -21.27
C MET A 870 -12.68 -6.04 -20.18
N TYR A 871 -12.63 -6.44 -18.91
CA TYR A 871 -12.80 -5.52 -17.78
C TYR A 871 -11.67 -4.47 -17.77
N ALA A 872 -10.42 -4.90 -17.91
CA ALA A 872 -9.27 -3.99 -18.06
C ALA A 872 -9.39 -3.04 -19.26
N PHE A 873 -9.85 -3.54 -20.41
CA PHE A 873 -10.09 -2.69 -21.59
C PHE A 873 -11.12 -1.59 -21.32
N ILE A 874 -12.23 -1.90 -20.66
CA ILE A 874 -13.27 -0.92 -20.34
C ILE A 874 -12.72 0.16 -19.41
N GLN A 875 -11.92 -0.22 -18.41
CA GLN A 875 -11.19 0.74 -17.57
C GLN A 875 -10.28 1.64 -18.42
N ALA A 876 -9.51 1.06 -19.34
CA ALA A 876 -8.62 1.82 -20.22
C ALA A 876 -9.40 2.82 -21.09
N MET A 877 -10.49 2.40 -21.73
CA MET A 877 -11.31 3.30 -22.56
C MET A 877 -11.94 4.43 -21.74
N MET A 878 -12.29 4.17 -20.48
CA MET A 878 -12.79 5.20 -19.57
C MET A 878 -11.70 6.19 -19.15
N VAL A 879 -10.48 5.71 -18.89
CA VAL A 879 -9.35 6.56 -18.45
C VAL A 879 -8.76 7.36 -19.61
N TYR A 880 -8.58 6.74 -20.78
CA TYR A 880 -7.95 7.29 -21.98
C TYR A 880 -9.00 7.61 -23.06
N GLN A 881 -9.77 8.67 -22.83
CA GLN A 881 -10.90 9.07 -23.68
C GLN A 881 -10.48 9.43 -25.12
N ASP A 882 -9.26 9.92 -25.32
CA ASP A 882 -8.68 10.21 -26.63
C ASP A 882 -8.54 8.93 -27.47
N VAL A 883 -8.10 7.84 -26.84
CA VAL A 883 -8.02 6.52 -27.47
C VAL A 883 -9.42 5.99 -27.80
N GLN A 884 -10.37 6.12 -26.88
CA GLN A 884 -11.76 5.73 -27.11
C GLN A 884 -12.36 6.46 -28.32
N LYS A 885 -12.13 7.77 -28.41
CA LYS A 885 -12.62 8.60 -29.52
C LYS A 885 -12.04 8.15 -30.87
N LYS A 886 -10.72 7.95 -30.97
CA LYS A 886 -10.07 7.46 -32.20
C LYS A 886 -10.60 6.09 -32.62
N ALA A 887 -10.81 5.19 -31.67
CA ALA A 887 -11.37 3.87 -31.94
C ALA A 887 -12.82 3.94 -32.44
N GLN A 888 -13.64 4.82 -31.86
CA GLN A 888 -15.00 5.08 -32.32
C GLN A 888 -15.03 5.69 -33.73
N GLU A 889 -14.13 6.62 -34.06
CA GLU A 889 -14.01 7.23 -35.39
C GLU A 889 -13.66 6.19 -36.47
N GLU A 890 -12.75 5.25 -36.18
CA GLU A 890 -12.47 4.13 -37.10
C GLU A 890 -13.69 3.24 -37.31
N ILE A 891 -14.37 2.85 -36.22
CA ILE A 891 -15.58 2.04 -36.29
C ILE A 891 -16.66 2.73 -37.11
N ASP A 892 -16.89 4.03 -36.88
CA ASP A 892 -17.92 4.79 -37.58
C ASP A 892 -17.61 4.91 -39.08
N ARG A 893 -16.34 5.07 -39.45
CA ARG A 893 -15.90 5.14 -40.85
C ARG A 893 -16.09 3.81 -41.59
N VAL A 894 -15.81 2.68 -40.94
CA VAL A 894 -15.77 1.35 -41.59
C VAL A 894 -17.10 0.61 -41.49
N VAL A 895 -17.76 0.68 -40.34
CA VAL A 895 -18.98 -0.07 -40.04
C VAL A 895 -20.23 0.78 -40.26
N GLY A 896 -20.16 2.07 -39.92
CA GLY A 896 -21.31 2.98 -39.96
C GLY A 896 -22.29 2.79 -38.78
N PRO A 897 -23.39 3.57 -38.76
CA PRO A 897 -24.36 3.56 -37.68
C PRO A 897 -25.44 2.48 -37.80
N ASP A 898 -25.57 1.82 -38.96
CA ASP A 898 -26.76 1.02 -39.30
C ASP A 898 -26.63 -0.49 -38.99
N ARG A 899 -25.45 -0.96 -38.56
CA ARG A 899 -25.20 -2.37 -38.22
C ARG A 899 -24.15 -2.52 -37.12
N LEU A 900 -24.19 -3.63 -36.41
CA LEU A 900 -23.13 -4.01 -35.47
C LEU A 900 -21.83 -4.41 -36.20
N PRO A 901 -20.65 -4.15 -35.62
CA PRO A 901 -19.39 -4.74 -36.06
C PRO A 901 -19.47 -6.27 -36.06
N ASN A 902 -18.89 -6.90 -37.08
CA ASN A 902 -18.83 -8.37 -37.20
C ASN A 902 -17.41 -8.85 -37.50
N VAL A 903 -17.24 -10.17 -37.68
CA VAL A 903 -15.91 -10.77 -37.86
C VAL A 903 -15.26 -10.39 -39.19
N ASP A 904 -16.06 -10.08 -40.23
CA ASP A 904 -15.58 -9.72 -41.57
C ASP A 904 -15.00 -8.30 -41.61
N ASP A 905 -15.28 -7.50 -40.57
CA ASP A 905 -14.68 -6.18 -40.37
C ASP A 905 -13.26 -6.27 -39.76
N TYR A 906 -12.82 -7.45 -39.29
CA TYR A 906 -11.57 -7.59 -38.52
C TYR A 906 -10.35 -7.02 -39.25
N SER A 907 -10.18 -7.35 -40.53
CA SER A 907 -9.05 -6.85 -41.33
C SER A 907 -9.14 -5.35 -41.67
N LYS A 908 -10.33 -4.75 -41.53
CA LYS A 908 -10.62 -3.35 -41.86
C LYS A 908 -10.61 -2.41 -40.65
N LEU A 909 -10.49 -2.96 -39.43
CA LEU A 909 -10.41 -2.23 -38.17
C LEU A 909 -9.02 -2.36 -37.51
N PRO A 910 -7.94 -1.88 -38.16
CA PRO A 910 -6.58 -2.04 -37.66
C PRO A 910 -6.36 -1.36 -36.30
N TYR A 911 -6.98 -0.21 -36.02
CA TYR A 911 -6.81 0.45 -34.72
C TYR A 911 -7.49 -0.33 -33.59
N ILE A 912 -8.66 -0.94 -33.83
CA ILE A 912 -9.26 -1.86 -32.85
C ILE A 912 -8.38 -3.08 -32.57
N ARG A 913 -7.73 -3.64 -33.59
CA ARG A 913 -6.74 -4.73 -33.39
C ARG A 913 -5.58 -4.27 -32.52
N CYS A 914 -5.11 -3.04 -32.74
CA CYS A 914 -4.09 -2.42 -31.88
C CYS A 914 -4.58 -2.27 -30.43
N CYS A 915 -5.84 -1.90 -30.20
CA CYS A 915 -6.43 -1.84 -28.85
C CYS A 915 -6.45 -3.21 -28.16
N VAL A 916 -6.73 -4.30 -28.90
CA VAL A 916 -6.68 -5.67 -28.35
C VAL A 916 -5.27 -6.01 -27.89
N LYS A 917 -4.26 -5.78 -28.75
CA LYS A 917 -2.84 -6.02 -28.43
C LYS A 917 -2.38 -5.17 -27.25
N GLU A 918 -2.74 -3.89 -27.24
CA GLU A 918 -2.38 -2.96 -26.16
C GLU A 918 -3.06 -3.32 -24.84
N THR A 919 -4.29 -3.83 -24.84
CA THR A 919 -4.94 -4.31 -23.61
C THR A 919 -4.15 -5.44 -22.97
N LEU A 920 -3.74 -6.43 -23.77
CA LEU A 920 -2.97 -7.60 -23.30
C LEU A 920 -1.56 -7.22 -22.82
N ARG A 921 -0.98 -6.14 -23.36
CA ARG A 921 0.32 -5.59 -22.94
C ARG A 921 0.19 -4.70 -21.70
N TRP A 922 -0.79 -3.81 -21.68
CA TRP A 922 -0.97 -2.81 -20.63
C TRP A 922 -1.50 -3.42 -19.33
N MET A 923 -2.36 -4.44 -19.43
CA MET A 923 -2.89 -5.17 -18.28
C MET A 923 -2.89 -6.68 -18.53
N PRO A 924 -1.71 -7.33 -18.49
CA PRO A 924 -1.64 -8.77 -18.67
C PRO A 924 -2.35 -9.48 -17.52
N THR A 925 -3.25 -10.42 -17.84
CA THR A 925 -4.00 -11.19 -16.82
C THR A 925 -3.10 -12.20 -16.10
N VAL A 926 -2.08 -12.76 -16.75
CA VAL A 926 -1.17 -13.76 -16.18
C VAL A 926 0.24 -13.18 -16.08
N ILE A 927 0.46 -12.35 -15.07
CA ILE A 927 1.61 -11.45 -14.95
C ILE A 927 2.98 -12.13 -14.72
N MET A 928 3.03 -13.33 -14.13
CA MET A 928 4.27 -14.12 -13.95
C MET A 928 4.29 -15.39 -14.82
N GLY A 929 3.34 -15.52 -15.74
CA GLY A 929 3.09 -16.78 -16.41
C GLY A 929 2.78 -17.92 -15.42
N VAL A 930 2.66 -19.13 -15.94
CA VAL A 930 2.56 -20.34 -15.11
C VAL A 930 3.97 -20.93 -14.98
N PRO A 931 4.49 -21.19 -13.77
CA PRO A 931 5.86 -21.68 -13.58
C PRO A 931 6.18 -22.94 -14.39
N HIS A 932 7.35 -22.96 -15.00
CA HIS A 932 7.94 -24.10 -15.71
C HIS A 932 8.99 -24.79 -14.83
N SER A 933 9.40 -26.00 -15.20
CA SER A 933 10.54 -26.71 -14.62
C SER A 933 11.41 -27.32 -15.72
N VAL A 934 12.71 -27.38 -15.44
CA VAL A 934 13.71 -27.91 -16.38
C VAL A 934 13.90 -29.43 -16.16
N THR A 935 13.88 -30.24 -17.23
CA THR A 935 13.94 -31.71 -17.11
C THR A 935 15.35 -32.29 -17.04
N LYS A 936 16.38 -31.54 -17.46
CA LYS A 936 17.81 -31.89 -17.40
C LYS A 936 18.65 -30.63 -17.24
N ASP A 937 19.91 -30.77 -16.82
CA ASP A 937 20.86 -29.66 -16.78
C ASP A 937 20.98 -29.03 -18.18
N ASP A 938 21.05 -27.70 -18.22
CA ASP A 938 21.29 -26.91 -19.44
C ASP A 938 22.22 -25.73 -19.15
N THR A 939 22.72 -25.06 -20.19
CA THR A 939 23.54 -23.85 -20.08
C THR A 939 23.00 -22.74 -20.97
N TYR A 940 22.92 -21.52 -20.45
CA TYR A 940 22.48 -20.33 -21.16
C TYR A 940 23.40 -19.15 -20.83
N ASN A 941 24.01 -18.53 -21.86
CA ASN A 941 24.97 -17.42 -21.71
C ASN A 941 26.08 -17.68 -20.66
N GLY A 942 26.62 -18.90 -20.60
CA GLY A 942 27.65 -19.31 -19.64
C GLY A 942 27.12 -19.71 -18.26
N TRP A 943 25.83 -19.49 -17.97
CA TRP A 943 25.19 -19.86 -16.71
C TRP A 943 24.64 -21.28 -16.75
N LYS A 944 24.93 -22.09 -15.73
CA LYS A 944 24.37 -23.43 -15.56
C LYS A 944 22.95 -23.35 -14.97
N ILE A 945 21.97 -23.93 -15.67
CA ILE A 945 20.59 -24.11 -15.20
C ILE A 945 20.42 -25.58 -14.80
N PRO A 946 20.34 -25.91 -13.51
CA PRO A 946 20.29 -27.31 -13.08
C PRO A 946 18.92 -27.96 -13.34
N LYS A 947 18.93 -29.27 -13.49
CA LYS A 947 17.73 -30.11 -13.55
C LYS A 947 16.80 -29.82 -12.36
N GLY A 948 15.52 -29.65 -12.65
CA GLY A 948 14.48 -29.39 -11.66
C GLY A 948 14.40 -27.93 -11.20
N ALA A 949 15.23 -27.02 -11.73
CA ALA A 949 15.07 -25.60 -11.49
C ALA A 949 13.69 -25.12 -11.96
N THR A 950 13.04 -24.26 -11.17
CA THR A 950 11.81 -23.59 -11.57
C THR A 950 12.15 -22.46 -12.53
N VAL A 951 11.34 -22.24 -13.57
CA VAL A 951 11.53 -21.18 -14.56
C VAL A 951 10.25 -20.36 -14.66
N ILE A 952 10.31 -19.07 -14.36
CA ILE A 952 9.18 -18.16 -14.34
C ILE A 952 9.26 -17.21 -15.54
N ASN A 953 8.16 -17.03 -16.25
CA ASN A 953 8.03 -16.09 -17.36
C ASN A 953 7.50 -14.75 -16.85
N ASN A 954 8.36 -13.76 -16.61
CA ASN A 954 7.97 -12.46 -16.06
C ASN A 954 7.29 -11.59 -17.13
N VAL A 955 6.02 -11.91 -17.43
CA VAL A 955 5.20 -11.20 -18.42
C VAL A 955 5.11 -9.71 -18.09
N TRP A 956 4.87 -9.37 -16.82
CA TRP A 956 4.80 -7.98 -16.36
C TRP A 956 6.10 -7.24 -16.60
N GLY A 957 7.24 -7.81 -16.20
CA GLY A 957 8.56 -7.19 -16.42
C GLY A 957 8.83 -6.87 -17.89
N ILE A 958 8.48 -7.79 -18.81
CA ILE A 958 8.67 -7.59 -20.25
C ILE A 958 7.69 -6.55 -20.83
N HIS A 959 6.46 -6.53 -20.33
CA HIS A 959 5.43 -5.61 -20.78
C HIS A 959 5.61 -4.20 -20.23
N MET A 960 6.27 -4.08 -19.08
CA MET A 960 6.59 -2.83 -18.40
C MET A 960 8.01 -2.33 -18.64
N ASP A 961 8.81 -3.00 -19.48
CA ASP A 961 10.14 -2.54 -19.86
C ASP A 961 10.03 -1.29 -20.76
N PRO A 962 10.47 -0.10 -20.30
CA PRO A 962 10.41 1.12 -21.10
C PRO A 962 11.30 1.07 -22.36
N ASN A 963 12.31 0.20 -22.40
CA ASN A 963 13.14 0.01 -23.60
C ASN A 963 12.37 -0.72 -24.71
N ARG A 964 11.44 -1.60 -24.33
CA ARG A 964 10.55 -2.29 -25.28
C ARG A 964 9.27 -1.51 -25.54
N SER A 965 8.74 -0.81 -24.55
CA SER A 965 7.47 -0.08 -24.62
C SER A 965 7.59 1.26 -23.89
N PRO A 966 8.04 2.33 -24.57
CA PRO A 966 8.23 3.65 -23.95
C PRO A 966 6.94 4.16 -23.30
N GLU A 967 6.97 4.70 -22.08
CA GLU A 967 5.76 5.01 -21.30
C GLU A 967 4.82 3.78 -21.11
N PRO A 968 5.31 2.67 -20.53
CA PRO A 968 4.61 1.39 -20.58
C PRO A 968 3.26 1.36 -19.85
N ARG A 969 3.05 2.23 -18.86
CA ARG A 969 1.77 2.37 -18.14
C ARG A 969 0.77 3.30 -18.83
N ARG A 970 1.15 4.01 -19.90
CA ARG A 970 0.20 4.72 -20.76
C ARG A 970 -0.39 3.75 -21.77
N PHE A 971 -1.73 3.62 -21.78
CA PHE A 971 -2.42 2.84 -22.80
C PHE A 971 -2.32 3.56 -24.15
N ASN A 972 -1.52 3.01 -25.05
CA ASN A 972 -1.25 3.58 -26.37
C ASN A 972 -1.31 2.50 -27.47
N PRO A 973 -2.45 2.34 -28.16
CA PRO A 973 -2.58 1.41 -29.29
C PRO A 973 -1.65 1.73 -30.46
N GLU A 974 -1.19 2.98 -30.63
CA GLU A 974 -0.39 3.39 -31.79
C GLU A 974 0.95 2.63 -31.89
N ARG A 975 1.39 1.98 -30.80
CA ARG A 975 2.54 1.08 -30.77
C ARG A 975 2.47 -0.07 -31.76
N PHE A 976 1.26 -0.51 -32.09
CA PHE A 976 1.02 -1.67 -32.96
C PHE A 976 0.54 -1.28 -34.36
N VAL A 977 0.58 0.02 -34.71
CA VAL A 977 0.22 0.47 -36.05
C VAL A 977 1.16 -0.16 -37.08
N GLY A 978 0.58 -0.73 -38.14
CA GLY A 978 1.33 -1.44 -39.18
C GLY A 978 1.65 -2.90 -38.86
N ASP A 979 1.27 -3.41 -37.69
CA ASP A 979 1.39 -4.83 -37.34
C ASP A 979 0.10 -5.59 -37.68
N ASP A 980 0.14 -6.33 -38.79
CA ASP A 980 -0.97 -7.13 -39.32
C ASP A 980 -0.99 -8.57 -38.81
N THR A 981 -0.09 -8.95 -37.90
CA THR A 981 -0.07 -10.30 -37.32
C THR A 981 -1.24 -10.54 -36.37
N THR A 982 -1.73 -11.78 -36.32
CA THR A 982 -2.64 -12.27 -35.27
C THR A 982 -1.89 -12.50 -33.96
N LEU A 983 -2.60 -12.59 -32.83
CA LEU A 983 -1.99 -12.89 -31.53
C LEU A 983 -1.21 -14.22 -31.55
N TYR A 984 -1.68 -15.20 -32.32
CA TYR A 984 -1.00 -16.49 -32.48
C TYR A 984 0.28 -16.39 -33.33
N GLU A 985 0.23 -15.68 -34.46
CA GLU A 985 1.40 -15.47 -35.32
C GLU A 985 2.48 -14.68 -34.58
N SER A 986 2.09 -13.61 -33.88
CA SER A 986 2.99 -12.80 -33.08
C SER A 986 3.65 -13.61 -31.96
N ALA A 987 2.90 -14.48 -31.27
CA ALA A 987 3.44 -15.35 -30.23
C ALA A 987 4.49 -16.35 -30.74
N ASN A 988 4.44 -16.72 -32.02
CA ASN A 988 5.40 -17.64 -32.65
C ASN A 988 6.48 -16.93 -33.49
N GLY A 989 6.35 -15.62 -33.72
CA GLY A 989 7.22 -14.81 -34.56
C GLY A 989 8.58 -14.45 -33.91
N GLU A 990 9.18 -13.38 -34.43
CA GLU A 990 10.44 -12.83 -33.90
C GLU A 990 10.26 -12.25 -32.49
N PRO A 991 11.23 -12.43 -31.56
CA PRO A 991 11.08 -12.04 -30.16
C PRO A 991 10.67 -10.57 -29.95
N LEU A 992 11.36 -9.65 -30.65
CA LEU A 992 11.11 -8.21 -30.56
C LEU A 992 9.78 -7.79 -31.19
N LYS A 993 9.23 -8.60 -32.11
CA LYS A 993 7.95 -8.35 -32.79
C LYS A 993 6.77 -9.02 -32.09
N ARG A 994 7.04 -9.83 -31.06
CA ARG A 994 5.99 -10.49 -30.27
C ARG A 994 5.25 -9.44 -29.48
N ASP A 995 3.95 -9.33 -29.67
CA ASP A 995 3.09 -8.29 -29.08
C ASP A 995 2.84 -8.54 -27.58
N ASN A 996 2.59 -9.79 -27.20
CA ASN A 996 2.21 -10.17 -25.86
C ASN A 996 2.81 -11.52 -25.40
N PHE A 997 2.98 -11.66 -24.08
CA PHE A 997 3.49 -12.89 -23.44
C PHE A 997 2.43 -13.55 -22.54
N ASN A 998 1.21 -13.02 -22.53
CA ASN A 998 0.10 -13.45 -21.67
C ASN A 998 -0.38 -14.87 -21.99
N PHE A 999 -0.26 -15.32 -23.25
CA PHE A 999 -0.66 -16.66 -23.68
C PHE A 999 0.39 -17.75 -23.41
N GLY A 1000 1.51 -17.45 -22.75
CA GLY A 1000 2.59 -18.42 -22.49
C GLY A 1000 3.49 -18.64 -23.71
N ALA A 1001 4.40 -19.61 -23.66
CA ALA A 1001 5.44 -19.82 -24.67
C ALA A 1001 5.68 -21.31 -24.97
N GLY A 1002 6.25 -21.58 -26.13
CA GLY A 1002 6.67 -22.89 -26.61
C GLY A 1002 5.55 -23.92 -26.63
N ARG A 1003 5.83 -25.14 -26.16
CA ARG A 1003 4.84 -26.24 -26.12
C ARG A 1003 3.70 -25.99 -25.13
N ARG A 1004 3.78 -24.94 -24.30
CA ARG A 1004 2.75 -24.56 -23.33
C ARG A 1004 2.01 -23.28 -23.76
N LEU A 1005 2.16 -22.85 -25.02
CA LEU A 1005 1.37 -21.76 -25.59
C LEU A 1005 -0.12 -22.09 -25.53
N CYS A 1006 -0.94 -21.11 -25.16
CA CYS A 1006 -2.38 -21.27 -24.99
C CYS A 1006 -3.05 -21.73 -26.29
N GLN A 1007 -3.78 -22.86 -26.20
CA GLN A 1007 -4.47 -23.47 -27.33
C GLN A 1007 -5.77 -22.72 -27.70
N GLY A 1008 -6.29 -21.88 -26.81
CA GLY A 1008 -7.52 -21.10 -27.00
C GLY A 1008 -7.31 -19.70 -27.62
N VAL A 1009 -6.09 -19.33 -27.99
CA VAL A 1009 -5.76 -17.95 -28.41
C VAL A 1009 -6.59 -17.44 -29.60
N HIS A 1010 -6.92 -18.29 -30.56
CA HIS A 1010 -7.76 -17.89 -31.71
C HIS A 1010 -9.20 -17.53 -31.32
N ILE A 1011 -9.74 -18.21 -30.30
CA ILE A 1011 -11.09 -17.93 -29.78
C ILE A 1011 -11.05 -16.65 -28.96
N ALA A 1012 -10.05 -16.53 -28.08
CA ALA A 1012 -9.85 -15.35 -27.25
C ALA A 1012 -9.70 -14.08 -28.10
N GLU A 1013 -8.85 -14.10 -29.13
CA GLU A 1013 -8.63 -12.96 -30.03
C GLU A 1013 -9.93 -12.46 -30.66
N ARG A 1014 -10.72 -13.38 -31.24
CA ARG A 1014 -12.01 -13.04 -31.86
C ARG A 1014 -13.02 -12.54 -30.84
N SER A 1015 -13.08 -13.14 -29.65
CA SER A 1015 -13.99 -12.72 -28.58
C SER A 1015 -13.66 -11.32 -28.08
N LEU A 1016 -12.38 -11.02 -27.86
CA LEU A 1016 -11.89 -9.70 -27.45
C LEU A 1016 -12.20 -8.67 -28.54
N TYR A 1017 -11.85 -8.96 -29.80
CA TYR A 1017 -12.15 -8.06 -30.92
C TYR A 1017 -13.65 -7.75 -31.05
N LEU A 1018 -14.52 -8.77 -31.05
CA LEU A 1018 -15.97 -8.58 -31.18
C LEU A 1018 -16.53 -7.81 -29.98
N GLY A 1019 -16.11 -8.14 -28.76
CA GLY A 1019 -16.56 -7.46 -27.56
C GLY A 1019 -16.13 -6.00 -27.52
N MET A 1020 -14.85 -5.73 -27.75
CA MET A 1020 -14.28 -4.38 -27.72
C MET A 1020 -14.89 -3.48 -28.81
N SER A 1021 -14.95 -3.97 -30.06
CA SER A 1021 -15.53 -3.20 -31.18
C SER A 1021 -17.01 -2.89 -30.95
N ARG A 1022 -17.80 -3.87 -30.50
CA ARG A 1022 -19.24 -3.68 -30.27
C ARG A 1022 -19.56 -2.80 -29.08
N ILE A 1023 -18.80 -2.90 -27.98
CA ILE A 1023 -18.94 -2.01 -26.84
C ILE A 1023 -18.66 -0.57 -27.28
N LEU A 1024 -17.58 -0.32 -28.02
CA LEU A 1024 -17.26 1.02 -28.52
C LEU A 1024 -18.25 1.52 -29.58
N TRP A 1025 -18.82 0.63 -30.39
CA TRP A 1025 -19.90 0.97 -31.31
C TRP A 1025 -21.18 1.38 -30.56
N GLY A 1026 -21.53 0.70 -29.47
CA GLY A 1026 -22.78 0.91 -28.75
C GLY A 1026 -22.75 2.02 -27.70
N PHE A 1027 -21.61 2.23 -27.03
CA PHE A 1027 -21.53 2.98 -25.78
C PHE A 1027 -20.39 4.00 -25.74
N HIS A 1028 -20.62 5.10 -25.02
CA HIS A 1028 -19.61 5.95 -24.43
C HIS A 1028 -19.28 5.43 -23.03
N LEU A 1029 -18.02 5.11 -22.80
CA LEU A 1029 -17.50 4.69 -21.50
C LEU A 1029 -16.93 5.91 -20.80
N ARG A 1030 -17.65 6.45 -19.82
CA ARG A 1030 -17.31 7.72 -19.14
C ARG A 1030 -16.94 7.49 -17.69
N LYS A 1031 -16.16 8.43 -17.16
CA LYS A 1031 -15.88 8.48 -15.73
C LYS A 1031 -17.19 8.76 -15.00
N ALA A 1032 -17.53 7.91 -14.01
CA ALA A 1032 -18.65 8.18 -13.13
C ALA A 1032 -18.45 9.50 -12.40
N LEU A 1033 -19.54 10.16 -12.02
CA LEU A 1033 -19.48 11.40 -11.24
C LEU A 1033 -19.64 11.08 -9.75
N ASP A 1034 -18.89 11.75 -8.90
CA ASP A 1034 -19.12 11.73 -7.45
C ASP A 1034 -20.39 12.50 -7.07
N LYS A 1035 -20.74 12.50 -5.77
CA LYS A 1035 -21.92 13.23 -5.27
C LYS A 1035 -21.86 14.75 -5.53
N ALA A 1036 -20.66 15.30 -5.75
CA ALA A 1036 -20.41 16.70 -6.06
C ALA A 1036 -20.31 16.98 -7.57
N GLY A 1037 -20.53 15.97 -8.43
CA GLY A 1037 -20.50 16.10 -9.89
C GLY A 1037 -19.10 16.02 -10.52
N ASN A 1038 -18.05 15.66 -9.78
CA ASN A 1038 -16.69 15.55 -10.32
C ASN A 1038 -16.42 14.16 -10.90
N PRO A 1039 -15.66 14.04 -12.02
CA PRO A 1039 -15.28 12.75 -12.59
C PRO A 1039 -14.37 11.93 -11.66
N ILE A 1040 -14.80 10.72 -11.31
CA ILE A 1040 -14.01 9.73 -10.57
C ILE A 1040 -13.09 9.01 -11.56
N THR A 1041 -11.77 9.14 -11.36
CA THR A 1041 -10.78 8.37 -12.12
C THR A 1041 -10.29 7.24 -11.21
N PRO A 1042 -10.54 5.95 -11.53
CA PRO A 1042 -10.02 4.87 -10.72
C PRO A 1042 -8.51 4.79 -10.86
N ASP A 1043 -7.86 4.31 -9.79
CA ASP A 1043 -6.46 3.94 -9.83
C ASP A 1043 -6.29 2.71 -10.75
N ILE A 1044 -5.52 2.88 -11.82
CA ILE A 1044 -5.22 1.81 -12.79
C ILE A 1044 -4.33 0.72 -12.20
N ASN A 1045 -3.74 0.95 -11.03
CA ASN A 1045 -2.90 0.00 -10.31
C ASN A 1045 -3.63 -0.67 -9.14
N ASP A 1046 -4.91 -0.34 -8.88
CA ASP A 1046 -5.73 -1.06 -7.92
C ASP A 1046 -6.23 -2.37 -8.55
N LEU A 1047 -5.47 -3.44 -8.33
CA LEU A 1047 -5.70 -4.75 -8.92
C LEU A 1047 -6.12 -5.78 -7.87
N VAL A 1048 -6.84 -6.80 -8.32
CA VAL A 1048 -7.08 -8.03 -7.56
C VAL A 1048 -5.93 -8.99 -7.87
N GLY A 1049 -5.21 -9.41 -6.82
CA GLY A 1049 -4.13 -10.39 -6.92
C GLY A 1049 -4.65 -11.81 -7.11
N GLY A 1050 -3.79 -12.69 -7.61
CA GLY A 1050 -4.14 -14.07 -7.93
C GLY A 1050 -3.16 -14.68 -8.94
N ILE A 1051 -3.44 -15.92 -9.36
CA ILE A 1051 -2.86 -16.53 -10.56
C ILE A 1051 -3.31 -15.73 -11.81
N THR A 1052 -4.54 -15.21 -11.78
CA THR A 1052 -5.06 -14.22 -12.72
C THR A 1052 -5.23 -12.86 -12.02
N VAL A 1053 -4.91 -11.79 -12.74
CA VAL A 1053 -4.95 -10.41 -12.26
C VAL A 1053 -5.90 -9.57 -13.11
N HIS A 1054 -6.72 -8.76 -12.46
CA HIS A 1054 -7.64 -7.83 -13.11
C HIS A 1054 -7.86 -6.59 -12.22
N PRO A 1055 -8.40 -5.48 -12.77
CA PRO A 1055 -8.74 -4.32 -11.95
C PRO A 1055 -9.70 -4.66 -10.81
N ARG A 1056 -9.53 -4.02 -9.67
CA ARG A 1056 -10.56 -4.00 -8.61
C ARG A 1056 -11.80 -3.29 -9.13
N GLN A 1057 -12.95 -3.57 -8.51
CA GLN A 1057 -14.21 -2.93 -8.87
C GLN A 1057 -14.07 -1.41 -8.89
N TYR A 1058 -14.38 -0.79 -10.03
CA TYR A 1058 -14.29 0.66 -10.23
C TYR A 1058 -15.62 1.27 -10.67
N PRO A 1059 -15.92 2.52 -10.27
CA PRO A 1059 -17.11 3.23 -10.71
C PRO A 1059 -16.97 3.67 -12.18
N ILE A 1060 -18.04 3.54 -12.95
CA ILE A 1060 -18.10 3.85 -14.39
C ILE A 1060 -19.51 4.27 -14.79
N ASP A 1061 -19.60 5.21 -15.74
CA ASP A 1061 -20.83 5.62 -16.40
C ASP A 1061 -20.84 5.09 -17.84
N ILE A 1062 -21.78 4.18 -18.15
CA ILE A 1062 -21.91 3.54 -19.47
C ILE A 1062 -23.15 4.09 -20.14
N VAL A 1063 -22.95 4.93 -21.17
CA VAL A 1063 -24.04 5.67 -21.84
C VAL A 1063 -24.18 5.20 -23.28
N PRO A 1064 -25.37 4.84 -23.77
CA PRO A 1064 -25.56 4.53 -25.18
C PRO A 1064 -25.18 5.72 -26.07
N ARG A 1065 -24.52 5.46 -27.21
CA ARG A 1065 -24.08 6.53 -28.13
C ARG A 1065 -25.25 7.21 -28.85
N SER A 1066 -26.30 6.46 -29.20
CA SER A 1066 -27.52 7.04 -29.77
C SER A 1066 -28.75 6.13 -29.55
N PRO A 1067 -29.98 6.68 -29.63
CA PRO A 1067 -31.23 5.91 -29.60
C PRO A 1067 -31.35 4.91 -30.76
N GLU A 1068 -30.85 5.24 -31.95
CA GLU A 1068 -30.87 4.38 -33.14
C GLU A 1068 -30.00 3.15 -32.90
N ARG A 1069 -28.78 3.34 -32.38
CA ARG A 1069 -27.88 2.24 -32.02
C ARG A 1069 -28.45 1.36 -30.92
N THR A 1070 -29.16 1.95 -29.96
CA THR A 1070 -29.89 1.20 -28.92
C THR A 1070 -30.96 0.31 -29.55
N SER A 1071 -31.74 0.84 -30.50
CA SER A 1071 -32.75 0.08 -31.23
C SER A 1071 -32.13 -1.08 -32.02
N ILE A 1072 -31.00 -0.86 -32.69
CA ILE A 1072 -30.26 -1.90 -33.41
C ILE A 1072 -29.76 -2.99 -32.46
N ILE A 1073 -29.21 -2.64 -31.30
CA ILE A 1073 -28.77 -3.64 -30.29
C ILE A 1073 -29.96 -4.49 -29.83
N ARG A 1074 -31.09 -3.85 -29.51
CA ARG A 1074 -32.30 -4.56 -29.05
C ARG A 1074 -32.87 -5.46 -30.15
N GLN A 1075 -32.92 -4.98 -31.40
CA GLN A 1075 -33.37 -5.78 -32.53
C GLN A 1075 -32.43 -6.95 -32.80
N ALA A 1076 -31.11 -6.74 -32.78
CA ALA A 1076 -30.12 -7.80 -32.99
C ALA A 1076 -30.20 -8.91 -31.94
N VAL A 1077 -30.60 -8.60 -30.69
CA VAL A 1077 -30.87 -9.61 -29.67
C VAL A 1077 -32.20 -10.32 -29.93
N LYS A 1078 -33.25 -9.58 -30.32
CA LYS A 1078 -34.55 -10.17 -30.66
C LYS A 1078 -34.43 -11.17 -31.82
N ASP A 1079 -33.70 -10.81 -32.88
CA ASP A 1079 -33.42 -11.71 -34.01
C ASP A 1079 -32.67 -12.96 -33.54
N ALA A 1080 -31.77 -12.80 -32.58
CA ALA A 1080 -31.02 -13.90 -32.01
C ALA A 1080 -31.89 -14.77 -31.07
N GLU A 1081 -32.87 -14.19 -30.36
CA GLU A 1081 -33.86 -14.89 -29.53
C GLU A 1081 -34.81 -15.77 -30.35
N GLU A 1082 -35.06 -15.47 -31.63
CA GLU A 1082 -35.83 -16.35 -32.51
C GLU A 1082 -35.20 -17.74 -32.66
N LEU A 1083 -33.87 -17.80 -32.59
CA LEU A 1083 -33.07 -19.04 -32.63
C LEU A 1083 -33.07 -19.80 -31.29
N LEU A 1084 -33.65 -19.22 -30.23
CA LEU A 1084 -33.62 -19.73 -28.87
C LEU A 1084 -35.01 -20.15 -28.38
N HIS A 1085 -35.06 -21.15 -27.50
CA HIS A 1085 -36.28 -21.61 -26.86
C HIS A 1085 -36.74 -20.54 -25.86
N PRO A 1086 -38.00 -20.09 -25.92
CA PRO A 1086 -38.47 -18.93 -25.15
C PRO A 1086 -38.38 -19.13 -23.63
N GLU A 1087 -38.55 -20.36 -23.15
CA GLU A 1087 -38.53 -20.65 -21.70
C GLU A 1087 -37.14 -20.97 -21.15
N THR A 1088 -36.29 -21.68 -21.92
CA THR A 1088 -35.01 -22.20 -21.41
C THR A 1088 -33.82 -21.37 -21.84
N GLY A 1089 -34.01 -20.48 -22.82
CA GLY A 1089 -32.93 -19.70 -23.43
C GLY A 1089 -31.90 -20.54 -24.19
N GLN A 1090 -32.16 -21.83 -24.43
CA GLN A 1090 -31.27 -22.75 -25.16
C GLN A 1090 -31.54 -22.71 -26.67
N TRP A 1091 -30.62 -23.22 -27.49
CA TRP A 1091 -30.80 -23.25 -28.95
C TRP A 1091 -31.99 -24.14 -29.38
N LYS A 1092 -32.89 -23.63 -30.25
CA LYS A 1092 -33.93 -24.43 -30.91
C LYS A 1092 -33.36 -25.29 -32.03
N LYS A 1093 -32.45 -24.70 -32.81
CA LYS A 1093 -31.67 -25.33 -33.89
C LYS A 1093 -30.26 -24.77 -33.82
N VAL A 1094 -29.27 -25.61 -34.09
CA VAL A 1094 -27.87 -25.21 -34.14
C VAL A 1094 -27.66 -24.21 -35.29
N PRO A 1095 -26.82 -23.16 -35.13
CA PRO A 1095 -26.48 -22.26 -36.23
C PRO A 1095 -25.97 -22.98 -37.49
N GLU A 1096 -26.39 -22.48 -38.66
CA GLU A 1096 -25.96 -22.98 -39.96
C GLU A 1096 -24.43 -22.89 -40.11
N GLY A 1097 -23.79 -23.95 -40.62
CA GLY A 1097 -22.33 -24.02 -40.75
C GLY A 1097 -21.57 -24.59 -39.55
N MET A 1098 -22.23 -24.83 -38.41
CA MET A 1098 -21.63 -25.63 -37.32
C MET A 1098 -21.63 -27.11 -37.69
N VAL A 1099 -20.45 -27.65 -38.00
CA VAL A 1099 -20.27 -29.07 -38.35
C VAL A 1099 -19.93 -29.88 -37.10
N PHE A 1100 -20.61 -31.02 -36.93
CA PHE A 1100 -20.33 -32.05 -35.93
C PHE A 1100 -18.84 -32.46 -35.92
N GLY A 1101 -18.35 -32.87 -34.74
CA GLY A 1101 -17.19 -33.75 -34.64
C GLY A 1101 -17.43 -35.07 -35.38
N ALA A 1102 -16.46 -35.99 -35.39
CA ALA A 1102 -16.58 -37.26 -36.12
C ALA A 1102 -17.69 -38.19 -35.58
N TRP A 1103 -18.28 -37.86 -34.44
CA TRP A 1103 -19.34 -38.63 -33.78
C TRP A 1103 -20.69 -38.43 -34.48
N LYS A 1104 -21.23 -39.51 -35.06
CA LYS A 1104 -22.61 -39.60 -35.52
C LYS A 1104 -23.41 -40.43 -34.51
N PRO A 1105 -24.61 -39.99 -34.08
CA PRO A 1105 -25.50 -40.85 -33.31
C PRO A 1105 -25.71 -42.15 -34.08
N SER A 1106 -25.60 -43.31 -33.44
CA SER A 1106 -26.11 -44.55 -34.03
C SER A 1106 -27.59 -44.33 -34.37
N GLU A 1107 -28.01 -44.64 -35.59
CA GLU A 1107 -29.39 -44.48 -36.04
C GLU A 1107 -30.36 -44.97 -34.94
N ARG A 1108 -31.30 -44.08 -34.56
CA ARG A 1108 -32.26 -44.30 -33.47
C ARG A 1108 -32.96 -45.65 -33.61
N LYS A 1109 -33.12 -46.35 -32.48
CA LYS A 1109 -34.38 -47.03 -32.19
C LYS A 1109 -35.33 -46.04 -31.55
#